data_AF-A0A8S1E5X2-F1
#
_entry.id   AF-A0A8S1E5X2-F1
#
_cell.length_a   1.000
_cell.length_b   1.000
_cell.length_c   1.000
_cell.angle_alpha   90.00
_cell.angle_beta   90.00
_cell.angle_gamma   90.00
#
_symmetry.space_group_name_H-M   'P 1'
#
loop_
_entity.id
_entity.type
_entity.pdbx_description
1 polymer ?
#
loop_
_entity_poly.entity_id
_entity_poly.type
_entity_poly.pdbx_seq_one_letter_code
_entity_poly.pdbx_strand_id
1 'polypeptide(L)'
;MQKTVYYTSVLFLRCVCVIYLFAFLSLYVQIPGLNGLNGILPARSELDSAKIGKQATLLDKLKAKPTLLWLAPDIGLNTEYAMELIALVGAAISFLAFVFRTLCTAPVFAALWILYQSLFQVNPVFLGFQWDILLLEVGFLSIVIAPLWSTRYRKADPTTSIRFWLVRWLIFRLMFSSGVVKLTSGCPTWWDLTALDVHFESQCIPTPLAWYAHHLPSWFLHLSTLGAHFIECIVPLFFFIPIRPVQYTAFYLQILLQVSIILTGNYSFFNLLTIVLCISLVDDHFFLYKEPKKPKAKSSFMSLLGVLVCIALYGGAIYITGVMFGFKLGPDNTPQFKAAFNQQHLKEVLTWFVPLTMVYGFTSLTFLAASEFFGVLRKNVGFFTKVFQLGRVVYVSLVVVSLFAISLVPYSLIRPRSRSEPPILTALEPIYAQTYKYHISSGYGLFRRMTGIDGRPEVIIEGSNSMEGPWKEFEFKYKPGDVSRRLPMVAPHQPRLDWQMWFAALSTYHDNPWIMSLAYRLLTGQPEVLKLLAQNDSFSKPPKYLRASLYTYRYTPWEKSSAWWTRKKESEYFPMFSATHKPLLEYLQKLNLVNVKDWPLKNQYLVTILDSIRAIFQATDPVVSIWGVGFAAFAIMVSLFSPWKGAEMPPTSTTLQPPVPNTTASDEMSKVPMNAGSSVGVSAYLIAPFFMVLAVIFASILVFLIIRKRRLDELRHTLMPMYNFDPADEGDQDWEQELLESVQERMPYQHQLNIKVEI
;
A
#
# COMPACT_ATOMS: atom_id res chain seq x y z
N MET A 1 25.17 -10.80 20.08
CA MET A 1 23.86 -11.41 20.43
C MET A 1 23.18 -11.80 19.12
N GLN A 2 22.66 -13.02 19.01
CA GLN A 2 21.94 -13.48 17.82
C GLN A 2 20.62 -12.69 17.67
N LYS A 3 20.33 -12.14 16.48
CA LYS A 3 19.06 -11.48 16.20
C LYS A 3 17.96 -12.54 16.24
N THR A 4 16.96 -12.34 17.08
CA THR A 4 15.75 -13.18 17.14
C THR A 4 14.60 -12.37 16.56
N VAL A 5 13.74 -13.00 15.77
CA VAL A 5 12.63 -12.33 15.05
C VAL A 5 11.30 -13.05 15.26
N TYR A 6 11.18 -13.84 16.33
CA TYR A 6 9.98 -14.67 16.56
C TYR A 6 8.78 -13.82 16.97
N TYR A 7 8.95 -12.87 17.88
CA TYR A 7 7.87 -11.98 18.28
C TYR A 7 7.57 -10.96 17.18
N THR A 8 8.61 -10.50 16.49
CA THR A 8 8.51 -9.63 15.32
C THR A 8 7.69 -10.27 14.20
N SER A 9 7.95 -11.54 13.85
CA SER A 9 7.20 -12.24 12.79
C SER A 9 5.73 -12.47 13.17
N VAL A 10 5.46 -12.75 14.45
CA VAL A 10 4.09 -12.87 14.95
C VAL A 10 3.35 -11.54 14.87
N LEU A 11 3.99 -10.44 15.25
CA LEU A 11 3.41 -9.10 15.14
C LEU A 11 3.08 -8.79 13.67
N PHE A 12 4.03 -9.06 12.77
CA PHE A 12 3.82 -8.94 11.32
C PHE A 12 2.58 -9.71 10.85
N LEU A 13 2.46 -11.00 11.16
CA LEU A 13 1.31 -11.82 10.75
C LEU A 13 -0.02 -11.26 11.27
N ARG A 14 -0.07 -10.79 12.52
CA ARG A 14 -1.28 -10.17 13.09
C ARG A 14 -1.63 -8.87 12.38
N CYS A 15 -0.65 -8.04 12.06
CA CYS A 15 -0.89 -6.82 11.31
C CYS A 15 -1.36 -7.11 9.88
N VAL A 16 -0.86 -8.17 9.22
CA VAL A 16 -1.38 -8.62 7.92
C VAL A 16 -2.86 -9.03 8.03
N CYS A 17 -3.28 -9.67 9.13
CA CYS A 17 -4.71 -9.93 9.36
C CYS A 17 -5.55 -8.64 9.40
N VAL A 18 -5.04 -7.56 10.00
CA VAL A 18 -5.72 -6.25 9.99
C VAL A 18 -5.83 -5.68 8.58
N ILE A 19 -4.76 -5.79 7.77
CA ILE A 19 -4.80 -5.33 6.38
C ILE A 19 -5.84 -6.11 5.57
N TYR A 20 -5.89 -7.44 5.70
CA TYR A 20 -6.93 -8.24 5.05
C TYR A 20 -8.34 -7.85 5.51
N LEU A 21 -8.54 -7.63 6.81
CA LEU A 21 -9.82 -7.18 7.35
C LEU A 21 -10.27 -5.88 6.67
N PHE A 22 -9.38 -4.89 6.58
CA PHE A 22 -9.68 -3.63 5.91
C PHE A 22 -9.94 -3.81 4.41
N ALA A 23 -9.13 -4.63 3.72
CA ALA A 23 -9.28 -4.87 2.29
C ALA A 23 -10.62 -5.56 1.95
N PHE A 24 -10.99 -6.60 2.70
CA PHE A 24 -12.25 -7.31 2.50
C PHE A 24 -13.46 -6.44 2.78
N LEU A 25 -13.50 -5.74 3.92
CA LEU A 25 -14.61 -4.85 4.27
C LEU A 25 -14.71 -3.66 3.30
N SER A 26 -13.58 -3.09 2.89
CA SER A 26 -13.53 -2.02 1.91
C SER A 26 -14.10 -2.44 0.56
N LEU A 27 -13.84 -3.67 0.12
CA LEU A 27 -14.44 -4.19 -1.11
C LEU A 27 -15.93 -4.53 -0.90
N TYR A 28 -16.27 -5.21 0.18
CA TYR A 28 -17.63 -5.70 0.49
C TYR A 28 -18.71 -4.63 0.29
N VAL A 29 -18.53 -3.46 0.90
CA VAL A 29 -19.49 -2.35 0.85
C VAL A 29 -19.70 -1.76 -0.56
N GLN A 30 -18.84 -2.10 -1.52
CA GLN A 30 -18.90 -1.64 -2.91
C GLN A 30 -19.32 -2.73 -3.89
N ILE A 31 -19.40 -4.01 -3.48
CA ILE A 31 -19.67 -5.15 -4.38
C ILE A 31 -20.96 -4.95 -5.19
N PRO A 32 -22.12 -4.58 -4.61
CA PRO A 32 -23.35 -4.47 -5.38
C PRO A 32 -23.26 -3.45 -6.52
N GLY A 33 -22.67 -2.27 -6.25
CA GLY A 33 -22.55 -1.20 -7.24
C GLY A 33 -21.44 -1.44 -8.26
N LEU A 34 -20.34 -2.11 -7.89
CA LEU A 34 -19.24 -2.36 -8.80
C LEU A 34 -19.46 -3.62 -9.64
N ASN A 35 -19.85 -4.71 -8.99
CA ASN A 35 -19.78 -6.07 -9.56
C ASN A 35 -21.09 -6.85 -9.54
N GLY A 36 -22.12 -6.30 -8.89
CA GLY A 36 -23.46 -6.87 -8.94
C GLY A 36 -24.00 -6.95 -10.36
N LEU A 37 -25.12 -7.65 -10.54
CA LEU A 37 -25.74 -7.82 -11.86
C LEU A 37 -26.16 -6.47 -12.49
N ASN A 38 -26.57 -5.55 -11.62
CA ASN A 38 -26.91 -4.17 -11.95
C ASN A 38 -25.74 -3.18 -11.75
N GLY A 39 -24.56 -3.68 -11.38
CA GLY A 39 -23.37 -2.88 -11.16
C GLY A 39 -22.71 -2.38 -12.45
N ILE A 40 -21.62 -1.62 -12.27
CA ILE A 40 -20.85 -1.04 -13.39
C ILE A 40 -20.20 -2.14 -14.24
N LEU A 41 -19.56 -3.12 -13.62
CA LEU A 41 -18.92 -4.26 -14.30
C LEU A 41 -19.37 -5.56 -13.63
N PRO A 42 -20.50 -6.15 -14.09
CA PRO A 42 -21.02 -7.38 -13.51
C PRO A 42 -19.97 -8.49 -13.52
N ALA A 43 -19.57 -9.02 -12.35
CA ALA A 43 -18.54 -10.07 -12.26
C ALA A 43 -18.95 -11.35 -13.02
N ARG A 44 -20.25 -11.53 -13.27
CA ARG A 44 -20.77 -12.64 -14.07
C ARG A 44 -20.27 -12.61 -15.51
N SER A 45 -19.98 -11.45 -16.10
CA SER A 45 -19.46 -11.34 -17.48
C SER A 45 -18.05 -11.95 -17.60
N GLU A 46 -17.28 -11.91 -16.51
CA GLU A 46 -15.94 -12.50 -16.39
C GLU A 46 -15.95 -14.02 -16.18
N LEU A 47 -17.11 -14.61 -15.87
CA LEU A 47 -17.32 -16.03 -15.62
C LEU A 47 -18.08 -16.74 -16.75
N ASP A 48 -18.07 -16.17 -17.95
CA ASP A 48 -18.82 -16.74 -19.07
C ASP A 48 -18.26 -18.11 -19.50
N SER A 49 -19.04 -19.16 -19.20
CA SER A 49 -18.72 -20.54 -19.55
C SER A 49 -18.74 -20.78 -21.06
N ALA A 50 -19.33 -19.88 -21.86
CA ALA A 50 -19.25 -19.95 -23.32
C ALA A 50 -17.79 -19.86 -23.82
N LYS A 51 -16.91 -19.14 -23.10
CA LYS A 51 -15.48 -19.02 -23.42
C LYS A 51 -14.66 -20.26 -23.02
N ILE A 52 -15.15 -21.09 -22.10
CA ILE A 52 -14.43 -22.23 -21.50
C ILE A 52 -14.97 -23.57 -22.05
N GLY A 53 -16.18 -23.58 -22.63
CA GLY A 53 -16.85 -24.76 -23.17
C GLY A 53 -17.87 -25.35 -22.19
N LYS A 54 -19.03 -25.80 -22.72
CA LYS A 54 -20.17 -26.27 -21.91
C LYS A 54 -19.89 -27.51 -21.06
N GLN A 55 -18.89 -28.32 -21.43
CA GLN A 55 -18.50 -29.56 -20.74
C GLN A 55 -17.23 -29.42 -19.89
N ALA A 56 -16.74 -28.19 -19.67
CA ALA A 56 -15.52 -27.95 -18.90
C ALA A 56 -15.65 -28.43 -17.45
N THR A 57 -14.66 -29.19 -16.98
CA THR A 57 -14.61 -29.63 -15.58
C THR A 57 -14.31 -28.44 -14.66
N LEU A 58 -14.55 -28.60 -13.36
CA LEU A 58 -14.17 -27.58 -12.36
C LEU A 58 -12.66 -27.26 -12.43
N LEU A 59 -11.82 -28.28 -12.69
CA LEU A 59 -10.39 -28.10 -12.81
C LEU A 59 -10.02 -27.22 -14.02
N ASP A 60 -10.70 -27.39 -15.15
CA ASP A 60 -10.47 -26.57 -16.35
C ASP A 60 -10.88 -25.11 -16.10
N LYS A 61 -12.03 -24.91 -15.43
CA LYS A 61 -12.50 -23.59 -15.00
C LYS A 61 -11.50 -22.89 -14.07
N LEU A 62 -10.96 -23.61 -13.08
CA LEU A 62 -9.96 -23.08 -12.14
C LEU A 62 -8.61 -22.81 -12.81
N LYS A 63 -8.19 -23.64 -13.79
CA LYS A 63 -6.98 -23.39 -14.58
C LYS A 63 -7.11 -22.11 -15.41
N ALA A 64 -8.28 -21.89 -16.02
CA ALA A 64 -8.57 -20.70 -16.80
C ALA A 64 -8.66 -19.45 -15.92
N LYS A 65 -9.51 -19.48 -14.88
CA LYS A 65 -9.66 -18.37 -13.93
C LYS A 65 -9.74 -18.93 -12.50
N PRO A 66 -8.69 -18.77 -11.67
CA PRO A 66 -8.60 -19.38 -10.35
C PRO A 66 -9.45 -18.62 -9.32
N THR A 67 -10.75 -18.87 -9.31
CA THR A 67 -11.71 -18.26 -8.39
C THR A 67 -12.69 -19.28 -7.80
N LEU A 68 -13.01 -19.11 -6.52
CA LEU A 68 -14.04 -19.91 -5.83
C LEU A 68 -15.46 -19.60 -6.31
N LEU A 69 -15.69 -18.53 -7.09
CA LEU A 69 -17.01 -18.18 -7.60
C LEU A 69 -17.61 -19.26 -8.51
N TRP A 70 -16.80 -20.14 -9.09
CA TRP A 70 -17.28 -21.30 -9.83
C TRP A 70 -18.15 -22.25 -8.99
N LEU A 71 -18.01 -22.23 -7.66
CA LEU A 71 -18.77 -23.04 -6.71
C LEU A 71 -20.08 -22.37 -6.25
N ALA A 72 -20.33 -21.12 -6.62
CA ALA A 72 -21.54 -20.41 -6.21
C ALA A 72 -22.85 -21.13 -6.59
N PRO A 73 -22.98 -21.73 -7.80
CA PRO A 73 -24.20 -22.47 -8.16
C PRO A 73 -24.48 -23.67 -7.25
N ASP A 74 -23.42 -24.34 -6.79
CA ASP A 74 -23.52 -25.54 -5.95
C ASP A 74 -24.00 -25.19 -4.53
N ILE A 75 -23.65 -23.99 -4.05
CA ILE A 75 -24.09 -23.44 -2.76
C ILE A 75 -25.48 -22.76 -2.89
N GLY A 76 -25.97 -22.59 -4.13
CA GLY A 76 -27.26 -22.01 -4.45
C GLY A 76 -27.29 -20.48 -4.42
N LEU A 77 -26.13 -19.84 -4.66
CA LEU A 77 -25.96 -18.39 -4.72
C LEU A 77 -25.69 -17.91 -6.16
N ASN A 78 -26.07 -16.67 -6.45
CA ASN A 78 -25.64 -15.97 -7.66
C ASN A 78 -24.21 -15.40 -7.47
N THR A 79 -23.68 -14.74 -8.50
CA THR A 79 -22.30 -14.24 -8.47
C THR A 79 -22.12 -13.15 -7.40
N GLU A 80 -23.07 -12.23 -7.27
CA GLU A 80 -23.00 -11.13 -6.29
C GLU A 80 -22.98 -11.61 -4.84
N TYR A 81 -23.96 -12.43 -4.43
CA TYR A 81 -24.03 -12.97 -3.07
C TYR A 81 -22.83 -13.87 -2.75
N ALA A 82 -22.31 -14.60 -3.74
CA ALA A 82 -21.11 -15.39 -3.54
C ALA A 82 -19.87 -14.51 -3.31
N MET A 83 -19.73 -13.39 -4.02
CA MET A 83 -18.66 -12.41 -3.75
C MET A 83 -18.79 -11.81 -2.35
N GLU A 84 -20.01 -11.44 -1.94
CA GLU A 84 -20.27 -10.96 -0.59
C GLU A 84 -19.92 -11.98 0.49
N LEU A 85 -20.32 -13.24 0.29
CA LEU A 85 -19.99 -14.33 1.20
C LEU A 85 -18.47 -14.52 1.32
N ILE A 86 -17.75 -14.53 0.18
CA ILE A 86 -16.28 -14.64 0.17
C ILE A 86 -15.64 -13.48 0.94
N ALA A 87 -16.11 -12.25 0.72
CA ALA A 87 -15.59 -11.07 1.40
C ALA A 87 -15.85 -11.10 2.91
N LEU A 88 -17.07 -11.46 3.33
CA LEU A 88 -17.44 -11.57 4.74
C LEU A 88 -16.72 -12.71 5.46
N VAL A 89 -16.57 -13.88 4.82
CA VAL A 89 -15.78 -14.99 5.36
C VAL A 89 -14.32 -14.58 5.50
N GLY A 90 -13.75 -13.90 4.50
CA GLY A 90 -12.41 -13.32 4.57
C GLY A 90 -12.25 -12.37 5.75
N ALA A 91 -13.17 -11.41 5.90
CA ALA A 91 -13.19 -10.46 7.02
C ALA A 91 -13.31 -11.17 8.37
N ALA A 92 -14.18 -12.18 8.50
CA ALA A 92 -14.35 -12.94 9.74
C ALA A 92 -13.08 -13.73 10.11
N ILE A 93 -12.46 -14.42 9.15
CA ILE A 93 -11.20 -15.14 9.38
C ILE A 93 -10.09 -14.17 9.79
N SER A 94 -9.98 -13.02 9.12
CA SER A 94 -9.02 -11.96 9.46
C SER A 94 -9.23 -11.41 10.86
N PHE A 95 -10.48 -11.11 11.23
CA PHE A 95 -10.85 -10.63 12.55
C PHE A 95 -10.46 -11.65 13.63
N LEU A 96 -10.86 -12.91 13.47
CA LEU A 96 -10.57 -13.97 14.43
C LEU A 96 -9.07 -14.22 14.54
N ALA A 97 -8.33 -14.24 13.43
CA ALA A 97 -6.88 -14.43 13.43
C ALA A 97 -6.13 -13.26 14.07
N PHE A 98 -6.62 -12.03 13.91
CA PHE A 98 -6.08 -10.88 14.61
C PHE A 98 -6.29 -10.97 16.13
N VAL A 99 -7.50 -11.30 16.58
CA VAL A 99 -7.84 -11.45 18.01
C VAL A 99 -7.06 -12.61 18.62
N PHE A 100 -7.14 -13.79 18.03
CA PHE A 100 -6.54 -15.02 18.53
C PHE A 100 -5.25 -15.35 17.78
N ARG A 101 -4.11 -14.99 18.37
CA ARG A 101 -2.76 -15.30 17.83
C ARG A 101 -2.59 -16.78 17.44
N THR A 102 -3.27 -17.71 18.10
CA THR A 102 -3.21 -19.15 17.81
C THR A 102 -3.70 -19.52 16.41
N LEU A 103 -4.51 -18.66 15.79
CA LEU A 103 -5.05 -18.83 14.44
C LEU A 103 -4.15 -18.21 13.35
N CYS A 104 -3.06 -17.53 13.70
CA CYS A 104 -2.08 -17.06 12.72
C CYS A 104 -1.22 -18.22 12.18
N THR A 105 -1.84 -19.15 11.45
CA THR A 105 -1.22 -20.36 10.87
C THR A 105 -1.21 -20.31 9.34
N ALA A 106 -0.32 -21.10 8.72
CA ALA A 106 -0.20 -21.15 7.27
C ALA A 106 -1.52 -21.49 6.55
N PRO A 107 -2.36 -22.45 7.03
CA PRO A 107 -3.67 -22.71 6.42
C PRO A 107 -4.62 -21.51 6.46
N VAL A 108 -4.58 -20.71 7.53
CA VAL A 108 -5.42 -19.51 7.66
C VAL A 108 -4.99 -18.44 6.65
N PHE A 109 -3.68 -18.19 6.51
CA PHE A 109 -3.19 -17.26 5.48
C PHE A 109 -3.43 -17.79 4.06
N ALA A 110 -3.37 -19.10 3.85
CA ALA A 110 -3.72 -19.71 2.56
C ALA A 110 -5.20 -19.49 2.23
N ALA A 111 -6.10 -19.67 3.21
CA ALA A 111 -7.51 -19.38 3.05
C ALA A 111 -7.76 -17.89 2.72
N LEU A 112 -7.17 -16.97 3.49
CA LEU A 112 -7.28 -15.52 3.23
C LEU A 112 -6.78 -15.14 1.83
N TRP A 113 -5.64 -15.70 1.42
CA TRP A 113 -5.08 -15.47 0.09
C TRP A 113 -5.98 -16.01 -1.02
N ILE A 114 -6.50 -17.25 -0.91
CA ILE A 114 -7.42 -17.85 -1.89
C ILE A 114 -8.72 -17.03 -2.00
N LEU A 115 -9.29 -16.59 -0.87
CA LEU A 115 -10.52 -15.80 -0.84
C LEU A 115 -10.29 -14.44 -1.54
N TYR A 116 -9.20 -13.76 -1.25
CA TYR A 116 -8.89 -12.47 -1.88
C TYR A 116 -8.59 -12.62 -3.39
N GLN A 117 -7.80 -13.64 -3.75
CA GLN A 117 -7.50 -13.99 -5.13
C GLN A 117 -8.77 -14.27 -5.93
N SER A 118 -9.75 -14.94 -5.33
CA SER A 118 -11.04 -15.25 -5.98
C SER A 118 -11.82 -14.00 -6.37
N LEU A 119 -11.77 -12.94 -5.54
CA LEU A 119 -12.41 -11.66 -5.81
C LEU A 119 -11.60 -10.84 -6.84
N PHE A 120 -10.28 -10.86 -6.73
CA PHE A 120 -9.37 -10.16 -7.64
C PHE A 120 -9.55 -10.62 -9.10
N GLN A 121 -9.65 -11.93 -9.33
CA GLN A 121 -9.70 -12.54 -10.67
C GLN A 121 -10.91 -12.12 -11.52
N VAL A 122 -12.02 -11.72 -10.90
CA VAL A 122 -13.26 -11.32 -11.60
C VAL A 122 -13.45 -9.81 -11.65
N ASN A 123 -12.48 -9.03 -11.18
CA ASN A 123 -12.61 -7.58 -11.13
C ASN A 123 -11.28 -6.86 -11.42
N PRO A 124 -10.65 -7.12 -12.59
CA PRO A 124 -9.34 -6.56 -12.91
C PRO A 124 -9.34 -5.03 -12.96
N VAL A 125 -10.44 -4.38 -13.37
CA VAL A 125 -10.53 -2.92 -13.40
C VAL A 125 -10.48 -2.33 -11.99
N PHE A 126 -11.36 -2.77 -11.08
CA PHE A 126 -11.44 -2.14 -9.76
C PHE A 126 -10.49 -2.73 -8.71
N LEU A 127 -9.89 -3.92 -8.94
CA LEU A 127 -8.87 -4.52 -8.07
C LEU A 127 -7.46 -4.55 -8.67
N GLY A 128 -7.24 -4.12 -9.91
CA GLY A 128 -5.92 -4.17 -10.57
C GLY A 128 -4.87 -3.17 -10.05
N PHE A 129 -5.10 -2.57 -8.88
CA PHE A 129 -4.21 -1.57 -8.30
C PHE A 129 -3.01 -2.20 -7.57
N GLN A 130 -1.91 -1.44 -7.45
CA GLN A 130 -0.66 -1.97 -6.88
C GLN A 130 -0.79 -2.46 -5.43
N TRP A 131 -1.70 -1.92 -4.61
CA TRP A 131 -1.88 -2.40 -3.24
C TRP A 131 -2.63 -3.73 -3.15
N ASP A 132 -3.56 -4.00 -4.08
CA ASP A 132 -4.25 -5.28 -4.15
C ASP A 132 -3.26 -6.37 -4.59
N ILE A 133 -2.43 -6.06 -5.58
CA ILE A 133 -1.31 -6.90 -6.04
C ILE A 133 -0.29 -7.13 -4.92
N LEU A 134 0.11 -6.07 -4.20
CA LEU A 134 1.02 -6.18 -3.05
C LEU A 134 0.41 -7.05 -1.95
N LEU A 135 -0.89 -6.92 -1.66
CA LEU A 135 -1.56 -7.73 -0.64
C LEU A 135 -1.57 -9.21 -1.03
N LEU A 136 -1.74 -9.55 -2.31
CA LEU A 136 -1.63 -10.94 -2.78
C LEU A 136 -0.21 -11.49 -2.58
N GLU A 137 0.82 -10.72 -2.91
CA GLU A 137 2.21 -11.13 -2.70
C GLU A 137 2.54 -11.29 -1.20
N VAL A 138 2.15 -10.31 -0.36
CA VAL A 138 2.32 -10.37 1.10
C VAL A 138 1.53 -11.52 1.73
N GLY A 139 0.32 -11.76 1.24
CA GLY A 139 -0.53 -12.87 1.63
C GLY A 139 0.15 -14.21 1.40
N PHE A 140 0.68 -14.41 0.20
CA PHE A 140 1.42 -15.62 -0.15
C PHE A 140 2.67 -15.79 0.71
N LEU A 141 3.45 -14.73 0.92
CA LEU A 141 4.61 -14.78 1.82
C LEU A 141 4.22 -15.11 3.27
N SER A 142 3.04 -14.66 3.71
CA SER A 142 2.53 -14.97 5.06
C SER A 142 2.22 -16.46 5.23
N ILE A 143 1.85 -17.18 4.17
CA ILE A 143 1.72 -18.65 4.17
C ILE A 143 3.06 -19.31 4.52
N VAL A 144 4.15 -18.83 3.90
CA VAL A 144 5.51 -19.36 4.11
C VAL A 144 6.00 -19.06 5.52
N ILE A 145 5.73 -17.85 6.02
CA ILE A 145 6.21 -17.36 7.33
C ILE A 145 5.46 -18.01 8.49
N ALA A 146 4.15 -18.16 8.35
CA ALA A 146 3.30 -18.67 9.43
C ALA A 146 3.63 -20.14 9.78
N PRO A 147 3.47 -20.53 11.05
CA PRO A 147 3.60 -21.93 11.44
C PRO A 147 2.47 -22.75 10.81
N LEU A 148 2.75 -23.98 10.40
CA LEU A 148 1.75 -24.92 9.86
C LEU A 148 0.62 -25.19 10.89
N TRP A 149 1.01 -25.35 12.16
CA TRP A 149 0.10 -25.67 13.26
C TRP A 149 0.29 -24.71 14.43
N SER A 150 -0.78 -24.50 15.20
CA SER A 150 -0.73 -23.67 16.40
C SER A 150 0.18 -24.32 17.44
N THR A 151 1.39 -23.78 17.60
CA THR A 151 2.34 -24.29 18.58
C THR A 151 2.14 -23.56 19.91
N ARG A 152 1.49 -24.23 20.85
CA ARG A 152 1.26 -23.71 22.23
C ARG A 152 2.58 -23.50 22.99
N TYR A 153 3.71 -24.05 22.52
CA TYR A 153 5.02 -24.05 23.20
C TYR A 153 6.20 -23.46 22.38
N ARG A 154 6.38 -22.14 22.52
CA ARG A 154 7.57 -21.35 22.94
C ARG A 154 9.03 -21.72 22.58
N LYS A 155 9.35 -22.35 21.44
CA LYS A 155 10.75 -22.35 20.94
C LYS A 155 10.90 -21.57 19.63
N ALA A 156 11.89 -20.67 19.61
CA ALA A 156 12.28 -19.94 18.41
C ALA A 156 12.70 -20.95 17.32
N ASP A 157 11.90 -21.03 16.26
CA ASP A 157 12.17 -21.87 15.11
C ASP A 157 13.37 -21.29 14.34
N PRO A 158 14.46 -22.06 14.15
CA PRO A 158 15.68 -21.58 13.49
C PRO A 158 15.45 -21.15 12.04
N THR A 159 14.34 -21.56 11.43
CA THR A 159 14.00 -21.18 10.05
C THR A 159 13.24 -19.85 9.94
N THR A 160 12.85 -19.24 11.08
CA THR A 160 12.02 -18.01 11.07
C THR A 160 12.75 -16.85 10.40
N SER A 161 14.03 -16.66 10.73
CA SER A 161 14.87 -15.59 10.16
C SER A 161 14.96 -15.70 8.64
N ILE A 162 15.15 -16.92 8.13
CA ILE A 162 15.28 -17.21 6.69
C ILE A 162 13.98 -16.89 5.96
N ARG A 163 12.82 -17.32 6.48
CA ARG A 163 11.52 -17.02 5.88
C ARG A 163 11.20 -15.54 5.89
N PHE A 164 11.46 -14.88 7.02
CA PHE A 164 11.15 -13.47 7.21
C PHE A 164 12.05 -12.55 6.36
N TRP A 165 13.19 -13.04 5.89
CA TRP A 165 14.03 -12.35 4.92
C TRP A 165 13.28 -12.03 3.61
N LEU A 166 12.32 -12.86 3.17
CA LEU A 166 11.50 -12.58 1.98
C LEU A 166 10.69 -11.28 2.11
N VAL A 167 10.18 -10.97 3.30
CA VAL A 167 9.45 -9.71 3.56
C VAL A 167 10.39 -8.52 3.42
N ARG A 168 11.62 -8.67 3.92
CA ARG A 168 12.67 -7.65 3.79
C ARG A 168 13.07 -7.43 2.32
N TRP A 169 13.14 -8.50 1.55
CA TRP A 169 13.35 -8.44 0.10
C TRP A 169 12.19 -7.79 -0.64
N LEU A 170 10.95 -8.08 -0.24
CA LEU A 170 9.78 -7.45 -0.83
C LEU A 170 9.75 -5.93 -0.58
N ILE A 171 9.97 -5.47 0.66
CA ILE A 171 10.02 -4.02 0.92
C ILE A 171 11.21 -3.34 0.24
N PHE A 172 12.35 -4.02 0.12
CA PHE A 172 13.45 -3.52 -0.69
C PHE A 172 13.00 -3.28 -2.14
N ARG A 173 12.41 -4.30 -2.79
CA ARG A 173 11.91 -4.17 -4.17
C ARG A 173 10.83 -3.10 -4.29
N LEU A 174 9.91 -3.01 -3.35
CA LEU A 174 8.83 -2.03 -3.37
C LEU A 174 9.40 -0.60 -3.36
N MET A 175 10.24 -0.29 -2.36
CA MET A 175 10.78 1.07 -2.19
C MET A 175 11.78 1.43 -3.29
N PHE A 176 12.72 0.52 -3.58
CA PHE A 176 13.76 0.77 -4.57
C PHE A 176 13.17 0.91 -5.98
N SER A 177 12.27 0.01 -6.39
CA SER A 177 11.62 0.12 -7.71
C SER A 177 10.82 1.43 -7.80
N SER A 178 10.06 1.78 -6.75
CA SER A 178 9.25 3.01 -6.74
C SER A 178 10.08 4.29 -6.88
N GLY A 179 11.27 4.34 -6.26
CA GLY A 179 12.19 5.47 -6.41
C GLY A 179 12.87 5.51 -7.77
N VAL A 180 13.38 4.37 -8.24
CA VAL A 180 14.13 4.32 -9.50
C VAL A 180 13.23 4.61 -10.70
N VAL A 181 11.98 4.12 -10.72
CA VAL A 181 11.09 4.39 -11.87
C VAL A 181 10.81 5.88 -12.05
N LYS A 182 10.75 6.66 -10.96
CA LYS A 182 10.57 8.12 -11.01
C LYS A 182 11.71 8.79 -11.77
N LEU A 183 12.94 8.38 -11.49
CA LEU A 183 14.13 8.87 -12.19
C LEU A 183 14.19 8.35 -13.64
N THR A 184 13.91 7.07 -13.88
CA THR A 184 13.96 6.50 -15.25
C THR A 184 12.78 6.90 -16.13
N SER A 185 11.74 7.53 -15.58
CA SER A 185 10.60 8.06 -16.33
C SER A 185 10.96 9.19 -17.30
N GLY A 186 12.07 9.90 -17.02
CA GLY A 186 12.45 11.14 -17.71
C GLY A 186 11.58 12.35 -17.37
N CYS A 187 10.69 12.26 -16.36
CA CYS A 187 9.82 13.37 -15.98
C CYS A 187 10.63 14.54 -15.40
N PRO A 188 10.55 15.75 -15.98
CA PRO A 188 11.33 16.90 -15.52
C PRO A 188 11.09 17.24 -14.04
N THR A 189 9.87 17.11 -13.55
CA THR A 189 9.52 17.46 -12.16
C THR A 189 10.23 16.60 -11.11
N TRP A 190 10.50 15.32 -11.41
CA TRP A 190 11.30 14.47 -10.52
C TRP A 190 12.79 14.85 -10.55
N TRP A 191 13.31 15.27 -11.70
CA TRP A 191 14.72 15.63 -11.91
C TRP A 191 15.07 17.02 -11.37
N ASP A 192 14.16 17.97 -11.53
CA ASP A 192 14.25 19.34 -11.02
C ASP A 192 13.75 19.45 -9.57
N LEU A 193 13.32 18.33 -8.96
CA LEU A 193 12.84 18.23 -7.58
C LEU A 193 11.57 19.03 -7.27
N THR A 194 10.86 19.50 -8.29
CA THR A 194 9.59 20.24 -8.21
C THR A 194 8.36 19.33 -8.11
N ALA A 195 8.53 18.01 -8.12
CA ALA A 195 7.44 17.04 -8.09
C ALA A 195 6.40 17.30 -6.98
N LEU A 196 6.84 17.61 -5.76
CA LEU A 196 5.93 17.90 -4.64
C LEU A 196 5.24 19.27 -4.72
N ASP A 197 5.66 20.16 -5.62
CA ASP A 197 4.94 21.39 -5.91
C ASP A 197 3.55 21.08 -6.52
N VAL A 198 3.45 19.98 -7.28
CA VAL A 198 2.22 19.58 -7.98
C VAL A 198 1.53 18.40 -7.29
N HIS A 199 2.30 17.46 -6.72
CA HIS A 199 1.78 16.16 -6.26
C HIS A 199 0.60 16.25 -5.29
N PHE A 200 0.63 17.20 -4.36
CA PHE A 200 -0.44 17.33 -3.35
C PHE A 200 -1.81 17.68 -3.95
N GLU A 201 -1.81 18.36 -5.11
CA GLU A 201 -3.00 18.72 -5.89
C GLU A 201 -3.39 17.58 -6.85
N SER A 202 -2.40 17.00 -7.54
CA SER A 202 -2.64 16.06 -8.64
C SER A 202 -2.88 14.61 -8.21
N GLN A 203 -2.53 14.22 -6.99
CA GLN A 203 -2.72 12.87 -6.45
C GLN A 203 -4.18 12.43 -6.43
N CYS A 204 -4.47 11.15 -6.67
CA CYS A 204 -5.83 10.65 -6.90
C CYS A 204 -6.91 11.11 -5.88
N ILE A 205 -6.70 10.91 -4.57
CA ILE A 205 -7.61 11.39 -3.53
C ILE A 205 -6.80 12.12 -2.45
N PRO A 206 -6.66 13.46 -2.53
CA PRO A 206 -5.97 14.22 -1.50
C PRO A 206 -6.74 14.21 -0.17
N THR A 207 -6.02 14.33 0.94
CA THR A 207 -6.61 14.57 2.27
C THR A 207 -6.79 16.07 2.50
N PRO A 208 -7.48 16.50 3.59
CA PRO A 208 -7.52 17.92 3.94
C PRO A 208 -6.13 18.56 4.10
N LEU A 209 -5.14 17.80 4.58
CA LEU A 209 -3.79 18.32 4.82
C LEU A 209 -3.03 18.59 3.53
N ALA A 210 -3.41 17.94 2.42
CA ALA A 210 -2.76 18.11 1.13
C ALA A 210 -2.75 19.57 0.66
N TRP A 211 -3.88 20.28 0.83
CA TRP A 211 -3.99 21.69 0.46
C TRP A 211 -3.01 22.56 1.26
N TYR A 212 -2.82 22.29 2.55
CA TYR A 212 -1.84 23.00 3.38
C TYR A 212 -0.41 22.65 2.97
N ALA A 213 -0.14 21.37 2.68
CA ALA A 213 1.17 20.91 2.24
C ALA A 213 1.57 21.51 0.87
N HIS A 214 0.61 21.66 -0.05
CA HIS A 214 0.80 22.31 -1.35
C HIS A 214 1.28 23.76 -1.23
N HIS A 215 0.89 24.47 -0.17
CA HIS A 215 1.27 25.87 0.07
C HIS A 215 2.55 26.04 0.90
N LEU A 216 3.29 24.95 1.19
CA LEU A 216 4.59 25.06 1.84
C LEU A 216 5.61 25.75 0.92
N PRO A 217 6.66 26.40 1.49
CA PRO A 217 7.69 27.05 0.67
C PRO A 217 8.34 26.09 -0.32
N SER A 218 8.55 26.53 -1.56
CA SER A 218 9.10 25.68 -2.63
C SER A 218 10.45 25.04 -2.26
N TRP A 219 11.34 25.76 -1.57
CA TRP A 219 12.62 25.17 -1.12
C TRP A 219 12.42 23.95 -0.19
N PHE A 220 11.37 23.97 0.63
CA PHE A 220 11.04 22.87 1.54
C PHE A 220 10.40 21.70 0.79
N LEU A 221 9.56 22.01 -0.21
CA LEU A 221 9.00 21.01 -1.12
C LEU A 221 10.10 20.32 -1.93
N HIS A 222 11.06 21.08 -2.46
CA HIS A 222 12.21 20.53 -3.21
C HIS A 222 13.10 19.66 -2.32
N LEU A 223 13.39 20.13 -1.10
CA LEU A 223 14.11 19.32 -0.11
C LEU A 223 13.33 18.04 0.26
N SER A 224 12.01 18.12 0.36
CA SER A 224 11.15 16.97 0.63
C SER A 224 11.14 15.98 -0.55
N THR A 225 11.15 16.47 -1.79
CA THR A 225 11.29 15.65 -2.99
C THR A 225 12.64 14.92 -3.00
N LEU A 226 13.73 15.62 -2.64
CA LEU A 226 15.06 15.02 -2.48
C LEU A 226 15.06 13.97 -1.36
N GLY A 227 14.41 14.27 -0.23
CA GLY A 227 14.23 13.35 0.88
C GLY A 227 13.49 12.07 0.49
N ALA A 228 12.43 12.20 -0.33
CA ALA A 228 11.70 11.05 -0.87
C ALA A 228 12.62 10.18 -1.75
N HIS A 229 13.37 10.78 -2.70
CA HIS A 229 14.35 10.04 -3.51
C HIS A 229 15.43 9.36 -2.65
N PHE A 230 15.91 10.02 -1.60
CA PHE A 230 16.87 9.43 -0.67
C PHE A 230 16.31 8.20 0.04
N ILE A 231 15.09 8.31 0.59
CA ILE A 231 14.41 7.24 1.32
C ILE A 231 14.03 6.08 0.39
N GLU A 232 13.72 6.35 -0.87
CA GLU A 232 13.30 5.33 -1.83
C GLU A 232 14.47 4.68 -2.58
N CYS A 233 15.55 5.40 -2.88
CA CYS A 233 16.66 4.87 -3.68
C CYS A 233 17.87 4.41 -2.84
N ILE A 234 18.22 5.15 -1.77
CA ILE A 234 19.46 4.92 -1.01
C ILE A 234 19.20 4.09 0.25
N VAL A 235 18.19 4.49 1.04
CA VAL A 235 17.86 3.82 2.31
C VAL A 235 17.55 2.32 2.16
N PRO A 236 16.95 1.80 1.07
CA PRO A 236 16.72 0.36 0.95
C PRO A 236 18.01 -0.48 0.99
N LEU A 237 19.15 0.07 0.59
CA LEU A 237 20.45 -0.60 0.70
C LEU A 237 20.81 -0.92 2.17
N PHE A 238 20.30 -0.13 3.11
CA PHE A 238 20.53 -0.33 4.54
C PHE A 238 19.76 -1.52 5.12
N PHE A 239 18.73 -2.04 4.42
CA PHE A 239 17.86 -3.08 4.94
C PHE A 239 18.64 -4.38 5.25
N PHE A 240 19.62 -4.72 4.41
CA PHE A 240 20.40 -5.96 4.52
C PHE A 240 21.71 -5.81 5.31
N ILE A 241 22.06 -4.59 5.73
CA ILE A 241 23.25 -4.35 6.56
C ILE A 241 23.00 -4.93 7.96
N PRO A 242 23.84 -5.86 8.46
CA PRO A 242 23.57 -6.55 9.73
C PRO A 242 23.81 -5.68 10.98
N ILE A 243 23.78 -4.35 10.87
CA ILE A 243 24.04 -3.37 11.95
C ILE A 243 22.71 -2.79 12.44
N ARG A 244 22.39 -2.98 13.72
CA ARG A 244 21.09 -2.60 14.30
C ARG A 244 20.76 -1.10 14.17
N PRO A 245 21.64 -0.15 14.57
CA PRO A 245 21.37 1.27 14.39
C PRO A 245 20.99 1.64 12.95
N VAL A 246 21.70 1.08 11.96
CA VAL A 246 21.46 1.33 10.53
C VAL A 246 20.07 0.84 10.11
N GLN A 247 19.67 -0.37 10.54
CA GLN A 247 18.34 -0.89 10.24
C GLN A 247 17.22 -0.13 10.97
N TYR A 248 17.45 0.34 12.19
CA TYR A 248 16.48 1.15 12.93
C TYR A 248 16.31 2.54 12.28
N THR A 249 17.40 3.17 11.83
CA THR A 249 17.33 4.39 11.03
C THR A 249 16.50 4.16 9.76
N ALA A 250 16.78 3.07 9.03
CA ALA A 250 16.03 2.72 7.84
C ALA A 250 14.54 2.50 8.14
N PHE A 251 14.21 1.79 9.23
CA PHE A 251 12.85 1.63 9.72
C PHE A 251 12.16 2.97 9.95
N TYR A 252 12.75 3.87 10.75
CA TYR A 252 12.12 5.16 11.07
C TYR A 252 11.95 6.06 9.85
N LEU A 253 12.91 6.09 8.94
CA LEU A 253 12.80 6.87 7.69
C LEU A 253 11.66 6.35 6.81
N GLN A 254 11.51 5.02 6.70
CA GLN A 254 10.38 4.44 5.96
C GLN A 254 9.04 4.76 6.64
N ILE A 255 8.94 4.62 7.97
CA ILE A 255 7.72 4.99 8.72
C ILE A 255 7.39 6.47 8.52
N LEU A 256 8.38 7.37 8.62
CA LEU A 256 8.20 8.80 8.38
C LEU A 256 7.62 9.06 7.00
N LEU A 257 8.17 8.46 5.95
CA LEU A 257 7.67 8.62 4.59
C LEU A 257 6.22 8.11 4.48
N GLN A 258 5.91 6.91 4.97
CA GLN A 258 4.56 6.35 4.87
C GLN A 258 3.52 7.15 5.65
N VAL A 259 3.87 7.65 6.85
CA VAL A 259 2.97 8.49 7.65
C VAL A 259 2.74 9.83 6.98
N SER A 260 3.77 10.46 6.43
CA SER A 260 3.61 11.70 5.65
C SER A 260 2.65 11.50 4.48
N ILE A 261 2.80 10.40 3.73
CA ILE A 261 1.92 10.06 2.61
C ILE A 261 0.48 9.86 3.09
N ILE A 262 0.25 9.12 4.17
CA ILE A 262 -1.09 8.92 4.76
C ILE A 262 -1.73 10.26 5.14
N LEU A 263 -0.95 11.15 5.76
CA LEU A 263 -1.47 12.43 6.22
C LEU A 263 -1.86 13.34 5.06
N THR A 264 -1.20 13.25 3.91
CA THR A 264 -1.44 14.12 2.75
C THR A 264 -2.23 13.47 1.62
N GLY A 265 -2.43 12.15 1.61
CA GLY A 265 -3.11 11.44 0.52
C GLY A 265 -3.77 10.13 0.95
N ASN A 266 -4.89 9.80 0.32
CA ASN A 266 -5.63 8.57 0.57
C ASN A 266 -5.23 7.47 -0.44
N TYR A 267 -4.33 6.59 -0.02
CA TYR A 267 -3.87 5.43 -0.80
C TYR A 267 -4.33 4.11 -0.19
N SER A 268 -5.63 3.94 0.07
CA SER A 268 -6.17 2.66 0.57
C SER A 268 -5.51 2.24 1.92
N PHE A 269 -5.37 0.93 2.09
CA PHE A 269 -4.51 0.24 3.04
C PHE A 269 -3.04 0.12 2.57
N PHE A 270 -2.62 0.73 1.45
CA PHE A 270 -1.27 0.58 0.89
C PHE A 270 -0.18 0.99 1.85
N ASN A 271 -0.24 2.23 2.35
CA ASN A 271 0.80 2.75 3.25
C ASN A 271 0.83 1.99 4.57
N LEU A 272 -0.33 1.56 5.08
CA LEU A 272 -0.42 0.70 6.26
C LEU A 272 0.25 -0.65 5.99
N LEU A 273 0.02 -1.26 4.84
CA LEU A 273 0.69 -2.50 4.42
C LEU A 273 2.21 -2.30 4.32
N THR A 274 2.68 -1.18 3.76
CA THR A 274 4.11 -0.85 3.70
C THR A 274 4.72 -0.65 5.09
N ILE A 275 4.00 -0.03 6.03
CA ILE A 275 4.39 0.06 7.45
C ILE A 275 4.51 -1.34 8.07
N VAL A 276 3.58 -2.24 7.77
CA VAL A 276 3.65 -3.64 8.22
C VAL A 276 4.89 -4.34 7.66
N LEU A 277 5.23 -4.11 6.39
CA LEU A 277 6.47 -4.64 5.80
C LEU A 277 7.73 -4.13 6.48
N CYS A 278 7.72 -2.87 6.98
CA CYS A 278 8.85 -2.28 7.71
C CYS A 278 9.18 -3.05 9.00
N ILE A 279 8.24 -3.81 9.57
CA ILE A 279 8.47 -4.68 10.74
C ILE A 279 9.62 -5.67 10.46
N SER A 280 9.87 -6.02 9.19
CA SER A 280 11.01 -6.87 8.78
C SER A 280 12.39 -6.24 8.99
N LEU A 281 12.46 -4.93 9.25
CA LEU A 281 13.69 -4.18 9.49
C LEU A 281 14.10 -4.18 10.97
N VAL A 282 13.20 -4.54 11.89
CA VAL A 282 13.46 -4.59 13.34
C VAL A 282 13.55 -6.04 13.84
N ASP A 283 14.06 -6.23 15.06
CA ASP A 283 14.20 -7.53 15.71
C ASP A 283 13.46 -7.57 17.06
N ASP A 284 13.40 -8.74 17.70
CA ASP A 284 12.64 -8.93 18.96
C ASP A 284 13.13 -7.99 20.07
N HIS A 285 14.40 -7.53 20.02
CA HIS A 285 14.96 -6.59 20.99
C HIS A 285 14.34 -5.18 20.89
N PHE A 286 13.85 -4.80 19.72
CA PHE A 286 13.22 -3.49 19.51
C PHE A 286 11.94 -3.36 20.35
N PHE A 287 11.12 -4.41 20.41
CA PHE A 287 9.85 -4.42 21.12
C PHE A 287 9.97 -4.89 22.57
N LEU A 288 10.83 -5.88 22.82
CA LEU A 288 11.04 -6.43 24.16
C LEU A 288 12.14 -5.64 24.85
N TYR A 289 11.79 -4.46 25.37
CA TYR A 289 12.67 -3.68 26.22
C TYR A 289 12.99 -4.50 27.49
N LYS A 290 14.11 -5.20 27.47
CA LYS A 290 14.81 -5.61 28.70
C LYS A 290 16.01 -4.71 28.78
N GLU A 291 16.13 -3.96 29.88
CA GLU A 291 17.38 -3.28 30.18
C GLU A 291 18.51 -4.30 30.00
N PRO A 292 19.51 -4.01 29.16
CA PRO A 292 20.69 -4.83 29.14
C PRO A 292 21.25 -4.78 30.57
N LYS A 293 21.29 -5.93 31.26
CA LYS A 293 22.16 -6.08 32.44
C LYS A 293 23.49 -5.46 32.06
N LYS A 294 23.93 -4.41 32.77
CA LYS A 294 25.18 -3.67 32.49
C LYS A 294 26.25 -4.66 32.01
N PRO A 295 26.65 -4.63 30.73
CA PRO A 295 27.64 -5.58 30.26
C PRO A 295 28.92 -5.33 31.08
N LYS A 296 29.48 -6.39 31.68
CA LYS A 296 30.89 -6.38 32.11
C LYS A 296 31.70 -5.85 30.92
N ALA A 297 32.51 -4.82 31.15
CA ALA A 297 33.26 -4.06 30.16
C ALA A 297 33.74 -4.95 28.99
N LYS A 298 33.00 -4.96 27.89
CA LYS A 298 33.45 -5.57 26.63
C LYS A 298 34.09 -4.46 25.80
N SER A 299 35.34 -4.72 25.40
CA SER A 299 36.24 -3.93 24.55
C SER A 299 35.62 -2.69 23.86
N SER A 300 36.02 -1.51 24.34
CA SER A 300 35.73 -0.18 23.76
C SER A 300 35.97 -0.11 22.24
N PHE A 301 36.90 -0.92 21.72
CA PHE A 301 37.28 -0.94 20.31
C PHE A 301 36.16 -1.42 19.38
N MET A 302 35.42 -2.48 19.74
CA MET A 302 34.36 -3.02 18.87
C MET A 302 33.13 -2.10 18.81
N SER A 303 32.84 -1.39 19.91
CA SER A 303 31.82 -0.33 19.90
C SER A 303 32.26 0.87 19.07
N LEU A 304 33.53 1.30 19.20
CA LEU A 304 34.08 2.41 18.41
C LEU A 304 34.06 2.09 16.91
N LEU A 305 34.47 0.88 16.52
CA LEU A 305 34.42 0.42 15.13
C LEU A 305 32.98 0.42 14.59
N GLY A 306 32.01 -0.03 15.39
CA GLY A 306 30.59 0.01 15.01
C GLY A 306 30.08 1.44 14.76
N VAL A 307 30.53 2.40 15.58
CA VAL A 307 30.20 3.83 15.40
C VAL A 307 30.85 4.38 14.14
N LEU A 308 32.14 4.11 13.91
CA LEU A 308 32.86 4.56 12.71
C LEU A 308 32.22 4.01 11.42
N VAL A 309 31.80 2.75 11.42
CA VAL A 309 31.07 2.17 10.28
C VAL A 309 29.73 2.87 10.07
N CYS A 310 28.98 3.19 11.13
CA CYS A 310 27.74 3.94 10.99
C CYS A 310 27.98 5.36 10.42
N ILE A 311 29.00 6.06 10.92
CA ILE A 311 29.39 7.39 10.41
C ILE A 311 29.77 7.29 8.93
N ALA A 312 30.56 6.29 8.54
CA ALA A 312 30.96 6.09 7.16
C ALA A 312 29.75 5.79 6.24
N LEU A 313 28.80 4.95 6.70
CA LEU A 313 27.59 4.63 5.93
C LEU A 313 26.68 5.85 5.76
N TYR A 314 26.42 6.60 6.83
CA TYR A 314 25.56 7.78 6.78
C TYR A 314 26.24 8.93 6.02
N GLY A 315 27.51 9.19 6.30
CA GLY A 315 28.31 10.19 5.60
C GLY A 315 28.43 9.87 4.11
N GLY A 316 28.68 8.61 3.76
CA GLY A 316 28.71 8.14 2.37
C GLY A 316 27.36 8.30 1.67
N ALA A 317 26.25 7.96 2.31
CA ALA A 317 24.92 8.12 1.73
C ALA A 317 24.55 9.59 1.50
N ILE A 318 24.86 10.46 2.47
CA ILE A 318 24.66 11.92 2.35
C ILE A 318 25.56 12.48 1.24
N TYR A 319 26.84 12.07 1.20
CA TYR A 319 27.79 12.50 0.19
C TYR A 319 27.34 12.09 -1.22
N ILE A 320 26.98 10.81 -1.43
CA ILE A 320 26.47 10.32 -2.72
C ILE A 320 25.24 11.12 -3.16
N THR A 321 24.31 11.39 -2.23
CA THR A 321 23.11 12.18 -2.54
C THR A 321 23.46 13.62 -2.92
N GLY A 322 24.36 14.25 -2.17
CA GLY A 322 24.85 15.61 -2.47
C GLY A 322 25.59 15.71 -3.80
N VAL A 323 26.35 14.67 -4.17
CA VAL A 323 27.00 14.58 -5.49
C VAL A 323 25.97 14.37 -6.61
N MET A 324 24.98 13.50 -6.38
CA MET A 324 23.96 13.18 -7.39
C MET A 324 23.00 14.34 -7.68
N PHE A 325 22.68 15.16 -6.68
CA PHE A 325 21.68 16.23 -6.81
C PHE A 325 22.25 17.64 -6.64
N GLY A 326 23.57 17.79 -6.50
CA GLY A 326 24.23 19.08 -6.31
C GLY A 326 23.74 19.84 -5.08
N PHE A 327 24.48 20.84 -4.64
CA PHE A 327 23.98 21.79 -3.64
C PHE A 327 24.47 23.19 -3.99
N LYS A 328 23.55 24.13 -4.07
CA LYS A 328 23.84 25.55 -4.23
C LYS A 328 22.99 26.35 -3.26
N LEU A 329 23.57 27.38 -2.67
CA LEU A 329 22.81 28.36 -1.89
C LEU A 329 22.39 29.48 -2.84
N GLY A 330 21.09 29.72 -2.93
CA GLY A 330 20.56 30.84 -3.71
C GLY A 330 20.90 32.20 -3.10
N PRO A 331 20.66 33.31 -3.82
CA PRO A 331 20.93 34.67 -3.35
C PRO A 331 20.25 35.01 -2.02
N ASP A 332 19.08 34.42 -1.76
CA ASP A 332 18.28 34.62 -0.54
C ASP A 332 18.61 33.62 0.58
N ASN A 333 19.78 32.96 0.52
CA ASN A 333 20.18 31.85 1.41
C ASN A 333 19.24 30.63 1.38
N THR A 334 18.43 30.48 0.32
CA THR A 334 17.55 29.30 0.14
C THR A 334 18.33 28.15 -0.50
N PRO A 335 18.19 26.90 -0.02
CA PRO A 335 18.87 25.76 -0.62
C PRO A 335 18.27 25.42 -1.99
N GLN A 336 19.14 25.21 -2.99
CA GLN A 336 18.78 24.78 -4.34
C GLN A 336 19.53 23.49 -4.70
N PHE A 337 18.80 22.56 -5.31
CA PHE A 337 19.27 21.23 -5.70
C PHE A 337 18.92 21.00 -7.17
N LYS A 338 19.78 20.30 -7.91
CA LYS A 338 19.56 19.92 -9.31
C LYS A 338 20.30 18.63 -9.62
N ALA A 339 19.63 17.66 -10.26
CA ALA A 339 20.27 16.43 -10.71
C ALA A 339 21.56 16.72 -11.51
N ALA A 340 22.67 16.15 -11.05
CA ALA A 340 24.02 16.32 -11.62
C ALA A 340 24.40 15.18 -12.60
N PHE A 341 23.44 14.33 -12.96
CA PHE A 341 23.59 13.24 -13.92
C PHE A 341 22.63 13.44 -15.09
N ASN A 342 22.77 12.65 -16.16
CA ASN A 342 21.86 12.64 -17.31
C ASN A 342 21.17 11.27 -17.42
N GLN A 343 20.15 11.15 -18.27
CA GLN A 343 19.35 9.92 -18.38
C GLN A 343 20.18 8.73 -18.88
N GLN A 344 21.20 8.97 -19.72
CA GLN A 344 22.09 7.95 -20.25
C GLN A 344 23.00 7.37 -19.15
N HIS A 345 23.64 8.23 -18.37
CA HIS A 345 24.43 7.83 -17.20
C HIS A 345 23.58 7.05 -16.19
N LEU A 346 22.33 7.46 -15.94
CA LEU A 346 21.43 6.72 -15.06
C LEU A 346 21.16 5.30 -15.59
N LYS A 347 20.87 5.17 -16.89
CA LYS A 347 20.65 3.87 -17.54
C LYS A 347 21.89 2.97 -17.46
N GLU A 348 23.08 3.54 -17.69
CA GLU A 348 24.36 2.84 -17.56
C GLU A 348 24.60 2.37 -16.12
N VAL A 349 24.36 3.23 -15.13
CA VAL A 349 24.46 2.88 -13.71
C VAL A 349 23.54 1.74 -13.35
N LEU A 350 22.27 1.80 -13.76
CA LEU A 350 21.29 0.74 -13.46
C LEU A 350 21.65 -0.59 -14.09
N THR A 351 22.36 -0.60 -15.23
CA THR A 351 22.76 -1.82 -15.94
C THR A 351 23.68 -2.69 -15.07
N TRP A 352 24.59 -2.10 -14.30
CA TRP A 352 25.45 -2.86 -13.37
C TRP A 352 24.94 -2.85 -11.92
N PHE A 353 24.26 -1.79 -11.49
CA PHE A 353 23.80 -1.65 -10.12
C PHE A 353 22.64 -2.60 -9.78
N VAL A 354 21.68 -2.79 -10.70
CA VAL A 354 20.55 -3.70 -10.48
C VAL A 354 21.04 -5.14 -10.31
N PRO A 355 21.89 -5.72 -11.17
CA PRO A 355 22.52 -7.02 -10.90
C PRO A 355 23.31 -7.08 -9.59
N LEU A 356 24.05 -6.02 -9.23
CA LEU A 356 24.80 -5.96 -7.99
C LEU A 356 23.89 -6.06 -6.76
N THR A 357 22.74 -5.39 -6.77
CA THR A 357 21.76 -5.51 -5.67
C THR A 357 21.09 -6.89 -5.60
N MET A 358 20.93 -7.59 -6.73
CA MET A 358 20.49 -9.01 -6.73
C MET A 358 21.53 -9.90 -6.03
N VAL A 359 22.81 -9.73 -6.37
CA VAL A 359 23.91 -10.46 -5.71
C VAL A 359 23.96 -10.10 -4.23
N TYR A 360 23.80 -8.82 -3.87
CA TYR A 360 23.75 -8.36 -2.48
C TYR A 360 22.63 -9.03 -1.68
N GLY A 361 21.43 -9.12 -2.26
CA GLY A 361 20.30 -9.88 -1.69
C GLY A 361 20.65 -11.35 -1.50
N PHE A 362 21.16 -12.01 -2.54
CA PHE A 362 21.52 -13.43 -2.50
C PHE A 362 22.61 -13.73 -1.45
N THR A 363 23.66 -12.89 -1.37
CA THR A 363 24.72 -13.01 -0.36
C THR A 363 24.17 -12.83 1.05
N SER A 364 23.28 -11.84 1.26
CA SER A 364 22.62 -11.62 2.55
C SER A 364 21.81 -12.85 2.98
N LEU A 365 21.03 -13.43 2.07
CA LEU A 365 20.25 -14.64 2.30
C LEU A 365 21.15 -15.85 2.61
N THR A 366 22.20 -16.05 1.82
CA THR A 366 23.13 -17.17 1.98
C THR A 366 23.85 -17.10 3.31
N PHE A 367 24.34 -15.91 3.69
CA PHE A 367 24.95 -15.68 4.99
C PHE A 367 23.98 -15.99 6.14
N LEU A 368 22.73 -15.57 6.00
CA LEU A 368 21.70 -15.84 7.01
C LEU A 368 21.39 -17.34 7.13
N ALA A 369 21.22 -18.03 6.01
CA ALA A 369 20.96 -19.48 5.98
C ALA A 369 22.14 -20.26 6.58
N ALA A 370 23.38 -19.90 6.23
CA ALA A 370 24.58 -20.49 6.80
C ALA A 370 24.67 -20.25 8.32
N SER A 371 24.38 -19.02 8.77
CA SER A 371 24.38 -18.67 10.19
C SER A 371 23.39 -19.53 10.99
N GLU A 372 22.17 -19.73 10.49
CA GLU A 372 21.17 -20.60 11.15
C GLU A 372 21.57 -22.08 11.08
N PHE A 373 22.13 -22.54 9.96
CA PHE A 373 22.64 -23.91 9.80
C PHE A 373 23.74 -24.23 10.83
N PHE A 374 24.78 -23.39 10.91
CA PHE A 374 25.82 -23.52 11.93
C PHE A 374 25.29 -23.30 13.36
N GLY A 375 24.28 -22.44 13.52
CA GLY A 375 23.56 -22.25 14.77
C GLY A 375 22.88 -23.52 15.27
N VAL A 376 22.31 -24.33 14.37
CA VAL A 376 21.74 -25.65 14.69
C VAL A 376 22.84 -26.66 15.01
N LEU A 377 23.94 -26.68 14.24
CA LEU A 377 25.06 -27.59 14.49
C LEU A 377 25.67 -27.42 15.89
N ARG A 378 25.80 -26.17 16.35
CA ARG A 378 26.34 -25.81 17.67
C ARG A 378 25.40 -26.10 18.84
N LYS A 379 24.11 -26.36 18.59
CA LYS A 379 23.16 -26.69 19.66
C LYS A 379 23.42 -28.10 20.19
N ASN A 380 23.47 -28.22 21.51
CA ASN A 380 23.51 -29.51 22.22
C ASN A 380 22.09 -30.08 22.31
N VAL A 381 21.63 -30.69 21.22
CA VAL A 381 20.37 -31.42 21.11
C VAL A 381 20.62 -32.83 20.58
N GLY A 382 19.70 -33.76 20.82
CA GLY A 382 19.83 -35.15 20.35
C GLY A 382 20.04 -35.26 18.84
N PHE A 383 20.73 -36.33 18.41
CA PHE A 383 21.14 -36.54 17.01
C PHE A 383 19.98 -36.40 16.02
N PHE A 384 18.88 -37.12 16.24
CA PHE A 384 17.71 -37.08 15.36
C PHE A 384 17.06 -35.68 15.30
N THR A 385 16.97 -34.97 16.43
CA THR A 385 16.47 -33.60 16.45
C THR A 385 17.39 -32.66 15.67
N LYS A 386 18.71 -32.84 15.77
CA LYS A 386 19.69 -32.06 15.00
C LYS A 386 19.52 -32.28 13.51
N VAL A 387 19.49 -33.54 13.06
CA VAL A 387 19.29 -33.91 11.64
C VAL A 387 17.98 -33.34 11.10
N PHE A 388 16.88 -33.49 11.85
CA PHE A 388 15.58 -32.94 11.44
C PHE A 388 15.60 -31.41 11.32
N GLN A 389 16.20 -30.69 12.28
CA GLN A 389 16.30 -29.23 12.23
C GLN A 389 17.18 -28.75 11.08
N LEU A 390 18.29 -29.45 10.78
CA LEU A 390 19.14 -29.15 9.62
C LEU A 390 18.40 -29.38 8.31
N GLY A 391 17.70 -30.52 8.17
CA GLY A 391 16.86 -30.80 7.01
C GLY A 391 15.79 -29.73 6.77
N ARG A 392 15.16 -29.24 7.85
CA ARG A 392 14.22 -28.11 7.77
C ARG A 392 14.88 -26.81 7.32
N VAL A 393 16.07 -26.48 7.84
CA VAL A 393 16.82 -25.28 7.40
C VAL A 393 17.14 -25.37 5.91
N VAL A 394 17.60 -26.52 5.42
CA VAL A 394 17.91 -26.73 3.99
C VAL A 394 16.64 -26.60 3.14
N TYR A 395 15.57 -27.32 3.49
CA TYR A 395 14.30 -27.27 2.76
C TYR A 395 13.73 -25.85 2.68
N VAL A 396 13.66 -25.14 3.82
CA VAL A 396 13.16 -23.76 3.84
C VAL A 396 14.06 -22.83 3.05
N SER A 397 15.38 -23.00 3.11
CA SER A 397 16.31 -22.21 2.31
C SER A 397 16.09 -22.41 0.81
N LEU A 398 15.82 -23.64 0.35
CA LEU A 398 15.48 -23.92 -1.05
C LEU A 398 14.20 -23.20 -1.47
N VAL A 399 13.13 -23.29 -0.67
CA VAL A 399 11.86 -22.59 -0.94
C VAL A 399 12.07 -21.07 -1.02
N VAL A 400 12.81 -20.50 -0.07
CA VAL A 400 13.10 -19.06 -0.03
C VAL A 400 13.96 -18.61 -1.22
N VAL A 401 14.96 -19.41 -1.61
CA VAL A 401 15.78 -19.14 -2.81
C VAL A 401 14.95 -19.21 -4.08
N SER A 402 14.02 -20.15 -4.22
CA SER A 402 13.13 -20.23 -5.38
C SER A 402 12.21 -19.01 -5.50
N LEU A 403 11.60 -18.56 -4.39
CA LEU A 403 10.76 -17.36 -4.39
C LEU A 403 11.56 -16.10 -4.65
N PHE A 404 12.77 -16.00 -4.09
CA PHE A 404 13.70 -14.93 -4.41
C PHE A 404 14.03 -14.91 -5.91
N ALA A 405 14.41 -16.06 -6.48
CA ALA A 405 14.74 -16.19 -7.90
C ALA A 405 13.59 -15.76 -8.82
N ILE A 406 12.38 -16.28 -8.60
CA ILE A 406 11.20 -15.87 -9.40
C ILE A 406 10.98 -14.35 -9.31
N SER A 407 11.20 -13.75 -8.15
CA SER A 407 11.03 -12.31 -7.97
C SER A 407 12.09 -11.44 -8.64
N LEU A 408 13.20 -12.02 -9.10
CA LEU A 408 14.23 -11.30 -9.86
C LEU A 408 13.75 -10.91 -11.25
N VAL A 409 12.81 -11.65 -11.84
CA VAL A 409 12.28 -11.36 -13.19
C VAL A 409 11.61 -9.98 -13.21
N PRO A 410 10.53 -9.71 -12.46
CA PRO A 410 9.92 -8.38 -12.47
C PRO A 410 10.84 -7.29 -11.89
N TYR A 411 11.74 -7.63 -10.96
CA TYR A 411 12.72 -6.68 -10.43
C TYR A 411 13.75 -6.23 -11.47
N SER A 412 14.14 -7.12 -12.38
CA SER A 412 15.12 -6.80 -13.43
C SER A 412 14.58 -5.83 -14.49
N LEU A 413 13.25 -5.65 -14.58
CA LEU A 413 12.62 -4.76 -15.56
C LEU A 413 12.90 -3.26 -15.33
N ILE A 414 13.44 -2.89 -14.16
CA ILE A 414 13.76 -1.51 -13.82
C ILE A 414 15.00 -1.01 -14.59
N ARG A 415 15.87 -1.94 -15.02
CA ARG A 415 17.02 -1.60 -15.89
C ARG A 415 16.64 -1.73 -17.37
N PRO A 416 17.33 -0.99 -18.26
CA PRO A 416 17.25 -1.26 -19.69
C PRO A 416 17.62 -2.71 -20.02
N ARG A 417 16.96 -3.28 -21.02
CA ARG A 417 17.28 -4.62 -21.52
C ARG A 417 18.68 -4.58 -22.17
N SER A 418 19.54 -5.51 -21.77
CA SER A 418 20.84 -5.67 -22.44
C SER A 418 20.67 -6.57 -23.65
N ARG A 419 21.53 -6.43 -24.67
CA ARG A 419 21.58 -7.37 -25.80
C ARG A 419 21.87 -8.81 -25.34
N SER A 420 22.55 -8.96 -24.21
CA SER A 420 22.81 -10.24 -23.54
C SER A 420 22.20 -10.22 -22.14
N GLU A 421 20.97 -10.72 -22.03
CA GLU A 421 20.34 -10.95 -20.73
C GLU A 421 21.09 -12.08 -19.98
N PRO A 422 21.31 -11.96 -18.66
CA PRO A 422 21.89 -13.02 -17.85
C PRO A 422 21.12 -14.33 -18.06
N PRO A 423 21.80 -15.47 -18.33
CA PRO A 423 21.12 -16.74 -18.62
C PRO A 423 20.11 -17.18 -17.55
N ILE A 424 20.38 -16.82 -16.29
CA ILE A 424 19.49 -17.10 -15.16
C ILE A 424 18.13 -16.39 -15.28
N LEU A 425 18.08 -15.14 -15.76
CA LEU A 425 16.83 -14.41 -15.89
C LEU A 425 15.98 -15.00 -17.02
N THR A 426 16.60 -15.30 -18.16
CA THR A 426 15.96 -15.99 -19.29
C THR A 426 15.39 -17.35 -18.88
N ALA A 427 16.09 -18.11 -18.03
CA ALA A 427 15.59 -19.39 -17.51
C ALA A 427 14.40 -19.24 -16.56
N LEU A 428 14.26 -18.09 -15.88
CA LEU A 428 13.19 -17.82 -14.92
C LEU A 428 11.94 -17.20 -15.57
N GLU A 429 12.05 -16.57 -16.73
CA GLU A 429 10.93 -15.94 -17.46
C GLU A 429 9.72 -16.88 -17.65
N PRO A 430 9.87 -18.13 -18.12
CA PRO A 430 8.72 -19.04 -18.28
C PRO A 430 8.06 -19.42 -16.95
N ILE A 431 8.85 -19.55 -15.88
CA ILE A 431 8.35 -19.89 -14.54
C ILE A 431 7.57 -18.70 -13.97
N TYR A 432 8.09 -17.49 -14.14
CA TYR A 432 7.40 -16.27 -13.78
C TYR A 432 6.08 -16.12 -14.57
N ALA A 433 6.09 -16.34 -15.89
CA ALA A 433 4.90 -16.28 -16.73
C ALA A 433 3.76 -17.21 -16.25
N GLN A 434 4.09 -18.43 -15.84
CA GLN A 434 3.11 -19.39 -15.32
C GLN A 434 2.54 -18.99 -13.95
N THR A 435 3.32 -18.25 -13.16
CA THR A 435 2.96 -17.83 -11.79
C THR A 435 2.37 -16.43 -11.71
N TYR A 436 2.49 -15.63 -12.77
CA TYR A 436 2.07 -14.22 -12.82
C TYR A 436 0.60 -14.02 -12.44
N LYS A 437 -0.30 -14.89 -12.94
CA LYS A 437 -1.74 -14.81 -12.65
C LYS A 437 -2.08 -14.95 -11.16
N TYR A 438 -1.16 -15.48 -10.35
CA TYR A 438 -1.32 -15.64 -8.91
C TYR A 438 -0.71 -14.49 -8.12
N HIS A 439 -0.01 -13.54 -8.75
CA HIS A 439 0.67 -12.43 -8.09
C HIS A 439 1.59 -12.88 -6.93
N ILE A 440 2.25 -14.04 -7.09
CA ILE A 440 3.23 -14.56 -6.12
C ILE A 440 4.49 -13.68 -6.10
N SER A 441 4.79 -13.03 -7.23
CA SER A 441 5.74 -11.94 -7.33
C SER A 441 5.23 -10.93 -8.35
N SER A 442 5.46 -9.63 -8.11
CA SER A 442 5.06 -8.56 -9.03
C SER A 442 6.12 -7.45 -9.14
N GLY A 443 5.95 -6.60 -10.14
CA GLY A 443 6.71 -5.36 -10.31
C GLY A 443 6.01 -4.18 -9.63
N TYR A 444 6.79 -3.17 -9.22
CA TYR A 444 6.29 -2.01 -8.47
C TYR A 444 6.81 -0.71 -9.07
N GLY A 445 5.98 0.33 -9.08
CA GLY A 445 6.36 1.61 -9.68
C GLY A 445 5.25 2.64 -9.68
N LEU A 446 4.86 3.14 -8.51
CA LEU A 446 3.84 4.18 -8.39
C LEU A 446 4.37 5.57 -8.77
N PHE A 447 3.51 6.37 -9.42
CA PHE A 447 3.79 7.78 -9.77
C PHE A 447 5.07 7.97 -10.58
N ARG A 448 5.27 7.09 -11.57
CA ARG A 448 6.45 7.13 -12.45
C ARG A 448 6.62 8.51 -13.09
N ARG A 449 5.54 9.07 -13.64
CA ARG A 449 5.49 10.46 -14.12
C ARG A 449 4.52 11.26 -13.26
N MET A 450 4.82 12.53 -13.02
CA MET A 450 3.90 13.42 -12.35
C MET A 450 2.78 13.81 -13.31
N THR A 451 1.55 13.64 -12.88
CA THR A 451 0.35 14.04 -13.62
C THR A 451 -0.12 15.42 -13.16
N GLY A 452 -0.92 16.09 -13.98
CA GLY A 452 -1.59 17.34 -13.61
C GLY A 452 -0.68 18.57 -13.46
N ILE A 453 0.44 18.62 -14.21
CA ILE A 453 1.36 19.78 -14.24
C ILE A 453 0.59 21.06 -14.63
N ASP A 454 -0.21 20.96 -15.69
CA ASP A 454 -1.07 22.06 -16.19
C ASP A 454 -2.42 22.17 -15.46
N GLY A 455 -2.59 21.34 -14.45
CA GLY A 455 -3.72 21.29 -13.55
C GLY A 455 -4.34 19.91 -13.57
N ARG A 456 -5.08 19.62 -12.51
CA ARG A 456 -5.61 18.29 -12.27
C ARG A 456 -6.83 18.03 -13.18
N PRO A 457 -6.76 17.09 -14.14
CA PRO A 457 -7.91 16.76 -14.96
C PRO A 457 -8.95 16.00 -14.13
N GLU A 458 -10.22 16.32 -14.34
CA GLU A 458 -11.37 15.70 -13.68
C GLU A 458 -12.54 15.56 -14.66
N VAL A 459 -13.06 14.34 -14.75
CA VAL A 459 -14.29 14.06 -15.51
C VAL A 459 -15.50 14.34 -14.63
N ILE A 460 -16.38 15.22 -15.11
CA ILE A 460 -17.64 15.59 -14.44
C ILE A 460 -18.79 15.06 -15.28
N ILE A 461 -19.57 14.16 -14.68
CA ILE A 461 -20.75 13.56 -15.32
C ILE A 461 -21.96 14.43 -15.00
N GLU A 462 -22.70 14.80 -16.03
CA GLU A 462 -23.85 15.70 -15.94
C GLU A 462 -25.11 15.01 -16.48
N GLY A 463 -26.25 15.19 -15.79
CA GLY A 463 -27.56 14.69 -16.21
C GLY A 463 -28.57 15.81 -16.41
N SER A 464 -29.49 15.63 -17.36
CA SER A 464 -30.59 16.56 -17.65
C SER A 464 -31.84 15.83 -18.17
N ASN A 465 -32.99 16.51 -18.08
CA ASN A 465 -34.26 16.06 -18.66
C ASN A 465 -34.60 16.76 -19.99
N SER A 466 -33.84 17.76 -20.41
CA SER A 466 -33.90 18.44 -21.71
C SER A 466 -32.50 18.50 -22.33
N MET A 467 -32.42 18.57 -23.66
CA MET A 467 -31.14 18.67 -24.38
C MET A 467 -30.43 20.01 -24.10
N GLU A 468 -31.20 21.06 -23.81
CA GLU A 468 -30.73 22.42 -23.55
C GLU A 468 -30.30 22.62 -22.09
N GLY A 469 -30.81 21.79 -21.16
CA GLY A 469 -30.51 21.87 -19.73
C GLY A 469 -31.75 22.19 -18.88
N PRO A 470 -31.58 22.58 -17.60
CA PRO A 470 -30.31 22.73 -16.89
C PRO A 470 -29.62 21.38 -16.65
N TRP A 471 -28.30 21.36 -16.87
CA TRP A 471 -27.44 20.21 -16.57
C TRP A 471 -27.03 20.24 -15.11
N LYS A 472 -27.17 19.10 -14.42
CA LYS A 472 -26.80 18.95 -13.02
C LYS A 472 -25.69 17.92 -12.88
N GLU A 473 -24.80 18.10 -11.91
CA GLU A 473 -23.62 17.25 -11.73
C GLU A 473 -23.92 16.05 -10.82
N PHE A 474 -23.44 14.87 -11.21
CA PHE A 474 -23.37 13.72 -10.33
C PHE A 474 -22.15 13.89 -9.41
N GLU A 475 -22.40 14.06 -8.12
CA GLU A 475 -21.35 14.23 -7.12
C GLU A 475 -20.79 12.87 -6.67
N PHE A 476 -19.47 12.77 -6.61
CA PHE A 476 -18.77 11.60 -6.08
C PHE A 476 -18.43 11.82 -4.60
N LYS A 477 -18.22 10.74 -3.83
CA LYS A 477 -18.06 10.84 -2.37
C LYS A 477 -16.72 11.41 -1.95
N TYR A 478 -15.64 11.04 -2.64
CA TYR A 478 -14.28 11.23 -2.14
C TYR A 478 -13.34 11.92 -3.12
N LYS A 479 -13.60 11.92 -4.43
CA LYS A 479 -12.80 12.71 -5.40
C LYS A 479 -13.21 14.20 -5.44
N PRO A 480 -12.39 15.11 -6.00
CA PRO A 480 -12.81 16.49 -6.28
C PRO A 480 -14.08 16.58 -7.14
N GLY A 481 -14.91 17.60 -6.86
CA GLY A 481 -16.20 17.85 -7.49
C GLY A 481 -16.61 19.29 -7.19
N ASP A 482 -17.57 19.49 -6.28
CA ASP A 482 -17.85 20.82 -5.72
C ASP A 482 -16.57 21.53 -5.23
N VAL A 483 -16.32 22.73 -5.77
CA VAL A 483 -15.15 23.56 -5.49
C VAL A 483 -15.08 24.05 -4.04
N SER A 484 -16.23 24.10 -3.36
CA SER A 484 -16.33 24.54 -1.95
C SER A 484 -16.06 23.39 -0.98
N ARG A 485 -15.97 22.15 -1.48
CA ARG A 485 -15.86 20.96 -0.65
C ARG A 485 -14.41 20.64 -0.30
N ARG A 486 -14.14 20.49 1.00
CA ARG A 486 -12.94 19.83 1.50
C ARG A 486 -13.08 18.31 1.36
N LEU A 487 -12.02 17.64 0.90
CA LEU A 487 -12.02 16.17 0.81
C LEU A 487 -11.73 15.52 2.17
N PRO A 488 -12.27 14.33 2.46
CA PRO A 488 -12.10 13.66 3.75
C PRO A 488 -10.81 12.83 3.85
N MET A 489 -10.52 12.38 5.07
CA MET A 489 -9.60 11.27 5.33
C MET A 489 -10.37 9.95 5.20
N VAL A 490 -9.91 9.06 4.33
CA VAL A 490 -10.64 7.87 3.88
C VAL A 490 -9.91 6.57 4.23
N ALA A 491 -8.58 6.62 4.32
CA ALA A 491 -7.77 5.44 4.67
C ALA A 491 -8.29 4.77 5.97
N PRO A 492 -8.45 3.44 6.01
CA PRO A 492 -7.94 2.44 5.06
C PRO A 492 -8.94 2.04 3.96
N HIS A 493 -10.10 2.70 3.86
CA HIS A 493 -11.06 2.44 2.80
C HIS A 493 -10.46 2.83 1.45
N GLN A 494 -10.75 2.04 0.43
CA GLN A 494 -10.40 2.29 -0.96
C GLN A 494 -11.65 2.53 -1.78
N PRO A 495 -12.02 3.78 -2.07
CA PRO A 495 -13.15 4.10 -2.94
C PRO A 495 -12.78 3.78 -4.38
N ARG A 496 -13.14 2.60 -4.86
CA ARG A 496 -12.61 2.06 -6.11
C ARG A 496 -13.12 2.83 -7.32
N LEU A 497 -14.37 3.32 -7.27
CA LEU A 497 -14.95 4.14 -8.34
C LEU A 497 -14.28 5.52 -8.43
N ASP A 498 -14.20 6.26 -7.32
CA ASP A 498 -13.55 7.57 -7.27
C ASP A 498 -12.08 7.48 -7.75
N TRP A 499 -11.38 6.41 -7.35
CA TRP A 499 -10.01 6.19 -7.79
C TRP A 499 -9.89 5.88 -9.28
N GLN A 500 -10.83 5.11 -9.83
CA GLN A 500 -10.86 4.84 -11.28
C GLN A 500 -11.22 6.07 -12.11
N MET A 501 -12.08 6.96 -11.59
CA MET A 501 -12.41 8.22 -12.28
C MET A 501 -11.17 9.11 -12.48
N TRP A 502 -10.20 9.06 -11.57
CA TRP A 502 -8.93 9.78 -11.74
C TRP A 502 -8.13 9.27 -12.94
N PHE A 503 -8.05 7.95 -13.14
CA PHE A 503 -7.39 7.39 -14.33
C PHE A 503 -8.17 7.65 -15.61
N ALA A 504 -9.50 7.58 -15.56
CA ALA A 504 -10.33 7.93 -16.70
C ALA A 504 -10.07 9.38 -17.16
N ALA A 505 -9.83 10.32 -16.24
CA ALA A 505 -9.53 11.71 -16.59
C ALA A 505 -8.18 11.90 -17.30
N LEU A 506 -7.27 10.93 -17.22
CA LEU A 506 -5.96 10.96 -17.88
C LEU A 506 -5.97 10.32 -19.29
N SER A 507 -7.10 9.78 -19.72
CA SER A 507 -7.25 9.01 -20.97
C SER A 507 -8.62 9.27 -21.60
N THR A 508 -8.94 8.63 -22.73
CA THR A 508 -10.24 8.83 -23.37
C THR A 508 -11.29 7.84 -22.85
N TYR A 509 -12.57 8.13 -23.10
CA TYR A 509 -13.64 7.18 -22.75
C TYR A 509 -13.61 5.90 -23.61
N HIS A 510 -12.93 5.91 -24.76
CA HIS A 510 -12.73 4.72 -25.60
C HIS A 510 -11.82 3.69 -24.92
N ASP A 511 -10.82 4.17 -24.18
CA ASP A 511 -9.88 3.35 -23.40
C ASP A 511 -10.50 2.82 -22.10
N ASN A 512 -11.64 3.37 -21.70
CA ASN A 512 -12.33 3.07 -20.44
C ASN A 512 -13.75 2.53 -20.66
N PRO A 513 -13.95 1.31 -21.20
CA PRO A 513 -15.28 0.77 -21.48
C PRO A 513 -16.24 0.76 -20.28
N TRP A 514 -15.70 0.66 -19.07
CA TRP A 514 -16.45 0.68 -17.82
C TRP A 514 -17.20 2.00 -17.60
N ILE A 515 -16.69 3.13 -18.13
CA ILE A 515 -17.33 4.44 -17.96
C ILE A 515 -18.62 4.56 -18.78
N MET A 516 -18.70 3.87 -19.93
CA MET A 516 -19.93 3.77 -20.72
C MET A 516 -20.98 2.93 -20.01
N SER A 517 -20.56 1.87 -19.31
CA SER A 517 -21.45 1.12 -18.44
C SER A 517 -21.93 2.00 -17.28
N LEU A 518 -21.04 2.73 -16.60
CA LEU A 518 -21.43 3.70 -15.57
C LEU A 518 -22.47 4.68 -16.08
N ALA A 519 -22.24 5.32 -17.24
CA ALA A 519 -23.19 6.24 -17.86
C ALA A 519 -24.57 5.61 -18.09
N TYR A 520 -24.61 4.39 -18.62
CA TYR A 520 -25.86 3.65 -18.82
C TYR A 520 -26.58 3.31 -17.50
N ARG A 521 -25.83 2.93 -16.45
CA ARG A 521 -26.38 2.63 -15.13
C ARG A 521 -26.94 3.86 -14.43
N LEU A 522 -26.35 5.04 -14.67
CA LEU A 522 -26.87 6.33 -14.19
C LEU A 522 -28.12 6.76 -14.97
N LEU A 523 -28.12 6.61 -16.29
CA LEU A 523 -29.29 6.87 -17.16
C LEU A 523 -30.50 5.98 -16.80
N THR A 524 -30.25 4.75 -16.36
CA THR A 524 -31.29 3.81 -15.91
C THR A 524 -31.58 3.88 -14.42
N GLY A 525 -30.83 4.69 -13.66
CA GLY A 525 -31.01 4.92 -12.23
C GLY A 525 -30.82 3.69 -11.36
N GLN A 526 -29.83 2.85 -11.65
CA GLN A 526 -29.58 1.65 -10.85
C GLN A 526 -29.19 2.01 -9.41
N PRO A 527 -29.98 1.58 -8.40
CA PRO A 527 -29.78 2.03 -7.03
C PRO A 527 -28.45 1.59 -6.42
N GLU A 528 -27.91 0.43 -6.83
CA GLU A 528 -26.65 -0.10 -6.37
C GLU A 528 -25.47 0.78 -6.83
N VAL A 529 -25.53 1.31 -8.05
CA VAL A 529 -24.52 2.23 -8.61
C VAL A 529 -24.66 3.63 -8.00
N LEU A 530 -25.88 4.13 -7.86
CA LEU A 530 -26.13 5.43 -7.22
C LEU A 530 -25.63 5.47 -5.77
N LYS A 531 -25.66 4.34 -5.05
CA LYS A 531 -25.08 4.23 -3.69
C LYS A 531 -23.56 4.41 -3.64
N LEU A 532 -22.83 4.27 -4.76
CA LEU A 532 -21.40 4.58 -4.84
C LEU A 532 -21.14 6.09 -4.90
N LEU A 533 -22.12 6.87 -5.37
CA LEU A 533 -22.03 8.32 -5.50
C LEU A 533 -22.49 9.03 -4.22
N ALA A 534 -22.18 10.32 -4.12
CA ALA A 534 -22.74 11.17 -3.07
C ALA A 534 -24.24 11.40 -3.33
N GLN A 535 -25.04 11.42 -2.26
CA GLN A 535 -26.47 11.72 -2.39
C GLN A 535 -26.66 13.17 -2.85
N ASN A 536 -27.49 13.36 -3.87
CA ASN A 536 -27.87 14.67 -4.38
C ASN A 536 -29.36 14.64 -4.74
N ASP A 537 -30.13 15.60 -4.22
CA ASP A 537 -31.58 15.75 -4.46
C ASP A 537 -31.92 16.00 -5.95
N SER A 538 -30.92 16.38 -6.73
CA SER A 538 -31.02 16.68 -8.16
C SER A 538 -31.52 15.52 -9.02
N PHE A 539 -31.34 14.28 -8.59
CA PHE A 539 -31.61 13.06 -9.37
C PHE A 539 -32.52 12.07 -8.64
N SER A 540 -33.60 12.57 -8.04
CA SER A 540 -34.66 11.71 -7.47
C SER A 540 -35.35 10.82 -8.51
N LYS A 541 -35.28 11.20 -9.80
CA LYS A 541 -35.62 10.36 -10.95
C LYS A 541 -34.41 10.27 -11.90
N PRO A 542 -34.24 9.16 -12.63
CA PRO A 542 -33.16 9.03 -13.61
C PRO A 542 -33.26 10.12 -14.68
N PRO A 543 -32.14 10.74 -15.10
CA PRO A 543 -32.16 11.74 -16.15
C PRO A 543 -32.42 11.11 -17.52
N LYS A 544 -33.03 11.87 -18.44
CA LYS A 544 -33.24 11.43 -19.84
C LYS A 544 -31.96 11.44 -20.67
N TYR A 545 -31.10 12.41 -20.37
CA TYR A 545 -29.85 12.65 -21.08
C TYR A 545 -28.68 12.75 -20.11
N LEU A 546 -27.53 12.23 -20.51
CA LEU A 546 -26.30 12.25 -19.73
C LEU A 546 -25.12 12.57 -20.65
N ARG A 547 -24.23 13.44 -20.18
CA ARG A 547 -22.97 13.78 -20.86
C ARG A 547 -21.83 13.80 -19.85
N ALA A 548 -20.60 13.91 -20.32
CA ALA A 548 -19.48 14.21 -19.43
C ALA A 548 -18.59 15.31 -20.02
N SER A 549 -18.11 16.17 -19.14
CA SER A 549 -17.21 17.27 -19.46
C SER A 549 -15.87 17.05 -18.76
N LEU A 550 -14.77 17.41 -19.42
CA LEU A 550 -13.44 17.43 -18.83
C LEU A 550 -13.15 18.83 -18.27
N TYR A 551 -12.75 18.86 -17.00
CA TYR A 551 -12.37 20.07 -16.29
C TYR A 551 -10.95 19.97 -15.79
N THR A 552 -10.27 21.10 -15.73
CA THR A 552 -9.00 21.26 -15.02
C THR A 552 -9.28 21.89 -13.66
N TYR A 553 -8.81 21.25 -12.59
CA TYR A 553 -8.90 21.74 -11.21
C TYR A 553 -7.55 22.23 -10.72
N ARG A 554 -7.56 23.29 -9.92
CA ARG A 554 -6.43 23.82 -9.16
C ARG A 554 -6.85 24.09 -7.72
N TYR A 555 -5.94 24.00 -6.78
CA TYR A 555 -6.19 24.52 -5.44
C TYR A 555 -6.31 26.04 -5.48
N THR A 556 -7.23 26.57 -4.66
CA THR A 556 -7.31 28.01 -4.45
C THR A 556 -6.03 28.53 -3.79
N PRO A 557 -5.52 29.71 -4.19
CA PRO A 557 -4.45 30.36 -3.47
C PRO A 557 -4.86 30.66 -2.03
N TRP A 558 -3.89 30.62 -1.11
CA TRP A 558 -4.11 30.89 0.33
C TRP A 558 -4.93 32.15 0.63
N GLU A 559 -4.78 33.20 -0.18
CA GLU A 559 -5.43 34.51 0.01
C GLU A 559 -6.92 34.54 -0.36
N LYS A 560 -7.40 33.58 -1.17
CA LYS A 560 -8.79 33.50 -1.65
C LYS A 560 -9.49 32.28 -1.04
N SER A 561 -9.80 32.34 0.25
CA SER A 561 -10.20 31.18 1.05
C SER A 561 -11.69 30.79 1.02
N SER A 562 -12.50 31.33 0.10
CA SER A 562 -13.94 31.02 0.08
C SER A 562 -14.25 29.63 -0.51
N ALA A 563 -13.34 29.06 -1.29
CA ALA A 563 -13.42 27.73 -1.88
C ALA A 563 -12.08 26.98 -1.72
N TRP A 564 -12.08 25.66 -1.87
CA TRP A 564 -10.87 24.83 -1.83
C TRP A 564 -10.24 24.63 -3.21
N TRP A 565 -11.07 24.69 -4.25
CA TRP A 565 -10.66 24.50 -5.63
C TRP A 565 -11.11 25.66 -6.52
N THR A 566 -10.41 25.84 -7.62
CA THR A 566 -10.93 26.50 -8.82
C THR A 566 -10.99 25.46 -9.92
N ARG A 567 -11.92 25.62 -10.86
CA ARG A 567 -12.04 24.74 -12.01
C ARG A 567 -12.31 25.51 -13.28
N LYS A 568 -11.80 25.00 -14.40
CA LYS A 568 -12.04 25.50 -15.76
C LYS A 568 -12.51 24.35 -16.63
N LYS A 569 -13.61 24.53 -17.37
CA LYS A 569 -14.04 23.53 -18.37
C LYS A 569 -13.08 23.59 -19.55
N GLU A 570 -12.50 22.47 -19.94
CA GLU A 570 -11.61 22.40 -21.11
C GLU A 570 -12.38 21.90 -22.34
N SER A 571 -13.06 20.77 -22.22
CA SER A 571 -13.71 20.10 -23.35
C SER A 571 -14.88 19.21 -22.92
N GLU A 572 -15.57 18.64 -23.90
CA GLU A 572 -16.47 17.51 -23.66
C GLU A 572 -15.66 16.21 -23.63
N TYR A 573 -15.91 15.37 -22.61
CA TYR A 573 -15.21 14.10 -22.45
C TYR A 573 -15.90 12.99 -23.25
N PHE A 574 -17.22 12.91 -23.17
CA PHE A 574 -18.03 12.07 -24.07
C PHE A 574 -19.36 12.77 -24.39
N PRO A 575 -19.94 12.51 -25.59
CA PRO A 575 -21.12 13.23 -26.06
C PRO A 575 -22.39 12.86 -25.28
N MET A 576 -23.46 13.59 -25.54
CA MET A 576 -24.75 13.31 -24.93
C MET A 576 -25.30 11.94 -25.32
N PHE A 577 -25.62 11.12 -24.33
CA PHE A 577 -26.29 9.84 -24.48
C PHE A 577 -27.67 9.83 -23.82
N SER A 578 -28.54 8.96 -24.32
CA SER A 578 -29.81 8.60 -23.69
C SER A 578 -29.86 7.10 -23.45
N ALA A 579 -30.72 6.64 -22.53
CA ALA A 579 -30.85 5.22 -22.21
C ALA A 579 -31.23 4.35 -23.43
N THR A 580 -31.86 4.94 -24.43
CA THR A 580 -32.31 4.27 -25.67
C THR A 580 -31.35 4.47 -26.85
N HIS A 581 -30.18 5.06 -26.62
CA HIS A 581 -29.19 5.30 -27.67
C HIS A 581 -28.63 3.95 -28.19
N LYS A 582 -29.00 3.56 -29.42
CA LYS A 582 -28.67 2.25 -30.00
C LYS A 582 -27.16 1.94 -30.02
N PRO A 583 -26.27 2.84 -30.48
CA PRO A 583 -24.83 2.55 -30.49
C PRO A 583 -24.26 2.25 -29.09
N LEU A 584 -24.76 2.93 -28.05
CA LEU A 584 -24.35 2.66 -26.68
C LEU A 584 -24.80 1.27 -26.22
N LEU A 585 -26.06 0.91 -26.49
CA LEU A 585 -26.59 -0.41 -26.13
C LEU A 585 -25.88 -1.54 -26.87
N GLU A 586 -25.64 -1.40 -28.17
CA GLU A 586 -24.91 -2.38 -28.99
C GLU A 586 -23.47 -2.55 -28.50
N TYR A 587 -22.79 -1.45 -28.17
CA TYR A 587 -21.45 -1.48 -27.58
C TYR A 587 -21.43 -2.24 -26.25
N LEU A 588 -22.36 -1.94 -25.33
CA LEU A 588 -22.43 -2.61 -24.03
C LEU A 588 -22.84 -4.08 -24.14
N GLN A 589 -23.69 -4.43 -25.13
CA GLN A 589 -24.06 -5.83 -25.41
C GLN A 589 -22.87 -6.62 -25.95
N LYS A 590 -22.08 -6.03 -26.87
CA LYS A 590 -20.86 -6.65 -27.40
C LYS A 590 -19.84 -6.95 -26.30
N LEU A 591 -19.77 -6.10 -25.28
CA LEU A 591 -18.92 -6.29 -24.10
C LEU A 591 -19.55 -7.20 -23.02
N ASN A 592 -20.77 -7.70 -23.24
CA ASN A 592 -21.51 -8.52 -22.30
C ASN A 592 -21.71 -7.83 -20.92
N LEU A 593 -22.02 -6.53 -20.93
CA LEU A 593 -22.22 -5.72 -19.72
C LEU A 593 -23.69 -5.41 -19.41
N VAL A 594 -24.59 -5.66 -20.36
CA VAL A 594 -26.04 -5.52 -20.23
C VAL A 594 -26.74 -6.80 -20.63
N ASN A 595 -27.95 -7.04 -20.10
CA ASN A 595 -28.72 -8.28 -20.30
C ASN A 595 -28.00 -9.56 -19.87
N VAL A 596 -27.03 -9.44 -18.95
CA VAL A 596 -26.32 -10.57 -18.37
C VAL A 596 -27.29 -11.40 -17.53
N LYS A 597 -27.30 -12.72 -17.74
CA LYS A 597 -28.07 -13.66 -16.91
C LYS A 597 -27.14 -14.34 -15.91
N ASP A 598 -27.46 -14.21 -14.64
CA ASP A 598 -26.74 -14.87 -13.55
C ASP A 598 -27.36 -16.22 -13.20
N TRP A 599 -26.69 -16.96 -12.31
CA TRP A 599 -27.18 -18.22 -11.77
C TRP A 599 -28.41 -18.00 -10.87
N PRO A 600 -29.38 -18.94 -10.87
CA PRO A 600 -30.59 -18.81 -10.08
C PRO A 600 -30.28 -18.95 -8.59
N LEU A 601 -30.94 -18.13 -7.77
CA LEU A 601 -30.88 -18.23 -6.31
C LEU A 601 -31.70 -19.42 -5.83
N LYS A 602 -31.03 -20.39 -5.23
CA LYS A 602 -31.66 -21.58 -4.63
C LYS A 602 -31.65 -21.54 -3.10
N ASN A 603 -30.65 -20.88 -2.50
CA ASN A 603 -30.46 -20.83 -1.06
C ASN A 603 -30.95 -19.51 -0.45
N GLN A 604 -32.26 -19.41 -0.21
CA GLN A 604 -32.90 -18.20 0.31
C GLN A 604 -32.49 -17.87 1.76
N TYR A 605 -32.11 -18.88 2.55
CA TYR A 605 -31.66 -18.69 3.93
C TYR A 605 -30.35 -17.88 3.98
N LEU A 606 -29.35 -18.29 3.19
CA LEU A 606 -28.09 -17.54 3.10
C LEU A 606 -28.30 -16.12 2.56
N VAL A 607 -29.17 -15.96 1.55
CA VAL A 607 -29.52 -14.64 1.00
C VAL A 607 -30.08 -13.73 2.08
N THR A 608 -31.02 -14.21 2.89
CA THR A 608 -31.63 -13.43 3.99
C THR A 608 -30.58 -12.97 5.02
N ILE A 609 -29.61 -13.83 5.35
CA ILE A 609 -28.50 -13.47 6.26
C ILE A 609 -27.63 -12.38 5.62
N LEU A 610 -27.24 -12.57 4.36
CA LEU A 610 -26.37 -11.62 3.64
C LEU A 610 -27.06 -10.26 3.49
N ASP A 611 -28.36 -10.22 3.18
CA ASP A 611 -29.15 -8.99 3.10
C ASP A 611 -29.24 -8.29 4.46
N SER A 612 -29.37 -9.04 5.55
CA SER A 612 -29.39 -8.47 6.90
C SER A 612 -28.06 -7.80 7.26
N ILE A 613 -26.93 -8.46 6.95
CA ILE A 613 -25.59 -7.90 7.16
C ILE A 613 -25.40 -6.67 6.27
N ARG A 614 -25.79 -6.77 5.00
CA ARG A 614 -25.72 -5.68 4.02
C ARG A 614 -26.50 -4.45 4.50
N ALA A 615 -27.70 -4.63 5.04
CA ALA A 615 -28.51 -3.55 5.59
C ALA A 615 -27.79 -2.81 6.74
N ILE A 616 -27.08 -3.53 7.62
CA ILE A 616 -26.28 -2.93 8.70
C ILE A 616 -25.16 -2.06 8.12
N PHE A 617 -24.38 -2.60 7.17
CA PHE A 617 -23.27 -1.85 6.56
C PHE A 617 -23.74 -0.70 5.67
N GLN A 618 -24.93 -0.77 5.08
CA GLN A 618 -25.51 0.32 4.29
C GLN A 618 -26.06 1.46 5.15
N ALA A 619 -26.36 1.21 6.42
CA ALA A 619 -26.86 2.23 7.36
C ALA A 619 -25.75 3.16 7.87
N THR A 620 -24.48 2.82 7.66
CA THR A 620 -23.33 3.55 8.19
C THR A 620 -22.35 3.94 7.09
N ASP A 621 -21.58 4.99 7.34
CA ASP A 621 -20.50 5.37 6.43
C ASP A 621 -19.45 4.22 6.32
N PRO A 622 -18.95 3.89 5.12
CA PRO A 622 -17.97 2.83 4.94
C PRO A 622 -16.71 2.99 5.78
N VAL A 623 -16.17 4.21 5.89
CA VAL A 623 -14.93 4.50 6.64
C VAL A 623 -15.16 4.23 8.12
N VAL A 624 -16.29 4.70 8.65
CA VAL A 624 -16.68 4.47 10.06
C VAL A 624 -16.86 2.98 10.33
N SER A 625 -17.50 2.25 9.42
CA SER A 625 -17.77 0.82 9.57
C SER A 625 -16.47 0.00 9.61
N ILE A 626 -15.54 0.28 8.69
CA ILE A 626 -14.25 -0.42 8.59
C ILE A 626 -13.40 -0.18 9.84
N TRP A 627 -13.27 1.08 10.26
CA TRP A 627 -12.56 1.42 11.49
C TRP A 627 -13.25 0.83 12.73
N GLY A 628 -14.57 0.89 12.79
CA GLY A 628 -15.37 0.34 13.90
C GLY A 628 -15.11 -1.15 14.12
N VAL A 629 -15.13 -1.95 13.05
CA VAL A 629 -14.81 -3.39 13.15
C VAL A 629 -13.35 -3.61 13.55
N GLY A 630 -12.41 -2.82 13.01
CA GLY A 630 -10.99 -2.90 13.37
C GLY A 630 -10.74 -2.58 14.86
N PHE A 631 -11.34 -1.51 15.37
CA PHE A 631 -11.25 -1.11 16.78
C PHE A 631 -11.94 -2.12 17.70
N ALA A 632 -13.08 -2.67 17.30
CA ALA A 632 -13.74 -3.74 18.06
C ALA A 632 -12.82 -4.96 18.20
N ALA A 633 -12.16 -5.37 17.11
CA ALA A 633 -11.19 -6.47 17.13
C ALA A 633 -10.03 -6.17 18.10
N PHE A 634 -9.52 -4.93 18.09
CA PHE A 634 -8.45 -4.51 18.98
C PHE A 634 -8.90 -4.46 20.44
N ALA A 635 -10.07 -3.91 20.73
CA ALA A 635 -10.63 -3.82 22.07
C ALA A 635 -10.88 -5.21 22.67
N ILE A 636 -11.45 -6.15 21.89
CA ILE A 636 -11.67 -7.54 22.32
C ILE A 636 -10.33 -8.22 22.61
N MET A 637 -9.35 -8.02 21.73
CA MET A 637 -8.01 -8.56 21.92
C MET A 637 -7.37 -8.06 23.22
N VAL A 638 -7.39 -6.76 23.46
CA VAL A 638 -6.85 -6.19 24.69
C VAL A 638 -7.63 -6.70 25.91
N SER A 639 -8.95 -6.80 25.83
CA SER A 639 -9.79 -7.26 26.95
C SER A 639 -9.56 -8.72 27.32
N LEU A 640 -9.42 -9.60 26.33
CA LEU A 640 -9.20 -11.04 26.56
C LEU A 640 -7.78 -11.36 27.06
N PHE A 641 -6.79 -10.52 26.74
CA PHE A 641 -5.37 -10.81 26.98
C PHE A 641 -4.62 -9.77 27.82
N SER A 642 -5.31 -8.74 28.33
CA SER A 642 -4.76 -7.83 29.34
C SER A 642 -4.70 -8.54 30.69
N PRO A 643 -3.59 -8.43 31.45
CA PRO A 643 -3.54 -8.94 32.81
C PRO A 643 -4.48 -8.10 33.69
N TRP A 644 -5.65 -8.63 33.99
CA TRP A 644 -6.62 -8.02 34.92
C TRP A 644 -5.96 -7.89 36.31
N LYS A 645 -5.57 -6.66 36.67
CA LYS A 645 -5.19 -6.26 38.04
C LYS A 645 -6.44 -5.74 38.73
N GLY A 646 -7.20 -6.59 39.41
CA GLY A 646 -8.50 -6.16 39.92
C GLY A 646 -9.21 -7.07 40.91
N ALA A 647 -8.49 -7.76 41.80
CA ALA A 647 -9.10 -8.31 43.00
C ALA A 647 -8.27 -7.89 44.22
N GLU A 648 -8.66 -6.77 44.83
CA GLU A 648 -8.22 -6.41 46.18
C GLU A 648 -8.71 -7.49 47.15
N MET A 649 -7.77 -8.20 47.79
CA MET A 649 -8.10 -8.99 48.98
C MET A 649 -8.29 -8.04 50.17
N PRO A 650 -9.31 -8.25 51.03
CA PRO A 650 -9.53 -7.39 52.18
C PRO A 650 -8.40 -7.54 53.21
N PRO A 651 -8.06 -6.48 53.96
CA PRO A 651 -6.97 -6.53 54.92
C PRO A 651 -7.38 -7.30 56.18
N THR A 652 -6.79 -8.46 56.40
CA THR A 652 -6.70 -9.06 57.74
C THR A 652 -5.80 -8.18 58.63
N SER A 653 -6.42 -7.33 59.43
CA SER A 653 -5.92 -6.98 60.77
C SER A 653 -6.24 -8.20 61.65
N THR A 654 -5.36 -8.75 62.49
CA THR A 654 -4.77 -8.15 63.68
C THR A 654 -3.90 -9.25 64.29
N THR A 655 -2.63 -9.02 64.62
CA THR A 655 -2.00 -9.64 65.81
C THR A 655 -0.68 -8.95 66.15
N LEU A 656 -0.70 -8.39 67.35
CA LEU A 656 0.36 -7.88 68.24
C LEU A 656 1.74 -8.54 68.10
N GLN A 657 2.79 -7.71 68.10
CA GLN A 657 4.17 -8.09 68.40
C GLN A 657 4.40 -8.13 69.93
N PRO A 658 5.32 -8.99 70.40
CA PRO A 658 6.22 -8.66 71.49
C PRO A 658 7.72 -8.84 71.11
N PRO A 659 8.67 -8.39 71.95
CA PRO A 659 9.94 -7.81 71.49
C PRO A 659 11.10 -8.81 71.35
N VAL A 660 12.09 -8.36 70.57
CA VAL A 660 13.38 -8.99 70.22
C VAL A 660 14.27 -9.20 71.46
N PRO A 661 15.14 -10.22 71.44
CA PRO A 661 16.57 -9.93 71.63
C PRO A 661 17.49 -10.59 70.59
N ASN A 662 18.59 -9.88 70.31
CA ASN A 662 19.62 -10.14 69.31
C ASN A 662 20.29 -11.52 69.42
N THR A 663 20.54 -12.17 68.28
CA THR A 663 21.82 -12.89 68.04
C THR A 663 22.10 -13.05 66.54
N THR A 664 23.39 -13.15 66.27
CA THR A 664 24.18 -13.10 65.04
C THR A 664 23.94 -14.18 63.98
N ALA A 665 24.31 -13.79 62.74
CA ALA A 665 24.87 -14.58 61.63
C ALA A 665 23.92 -15.22 60.58
N SER A 666 24.23 -14.88 59.32
CA SER A 666 24.06 -15.62 58.06
C SER A 666 22.71 -16.31 57.78
N ASP A 667 21.93 -15.80 56.82
CA ASP A 667 22.02 -16.12 55.40
C ASP A 667 20.80 -15.59 54.63
N GLU A 668 21.04 -15.33 53.33
CA GLU A 668 20.10 -15.25 52.21
C GLU A 668 18.89 -14.27 52.16
N MET A 669 18.76 -13.72 50.95
CA MET A 669 17.52 -13.30 50.28
C MET A 669 17.01 -11.88 50.52
N SER A 670 17.73 -10.88 49.99
CA SER A 670 17.13 -9.57 49.71
C SER A 670 16.38 -9.57 48.38
N LYS A 671 15.05 -9.62 48.51
CA LYS A 671 14.07 -9.09 47.55
C LYS A 671 14.50 -7.69 47.11
N VAL A 672 14.67 -7.49 45.81
CA VAL A 672 14.82 -6.13 45.24
C VAL A 672 13.42 -5.55 45.00
N PRO A 673 13.12 -4.33 45.49
CA PRO A 673 11.87 -3.67 45.19
C PRO A 673 11.85 -3.24 43.71
N MET A 674 10.72 -3.46 43.04
CA MET A 674 10.43 -2.82 41.75
C MET A 674 10.19 -1.33 42.00
N ASN A 675 11.26 -0.53 41.92
CA ASN A 675 11.11 0.91 41.79
C ASN A 675 10.68 1.26 40.37
N ALA A 676 9.52 1.92 40.30
CA ALA A 676 9.14 2.77 39.20
C ALA A 676 10.12 3.96 39.12
N GLY A 677 10.49 4.32 37.88
CA GLY A 677 11.08 5.63 37.57
C GLY A 677 12.61 5.71 37.57
N SER A 678 13.20 5.68 36.38
CA SER A 678 14.06 6.76 35.88
C SER A 678 14.48 6.44 34.44
N SER A 679 13.74 7.01 33.50
CA SER A 679 14.10 7.14 32.09
C SER A 679 15.40 7.95 31.94
N VAL A 680 16.01 7.82 30.75
CA VAL A 680 17.11 8.63 30.18
C VAL A 680 18.48 7.96 30.30
N GLY A 681 19.02 7.51 29.16
CA GLY A 681 20.42 7.10 29.06
C GLY A 681 20.88 6.65 27.68
N VAL A 682 20.04 5.96 26.90
CA VAL A 682 20.44 5.48 25.55
C VAL A 682 19.40 5.79 24.47
N SER A 683 18.14 6.05 24.85
CA SER A 683 17.11 6.55 23.96
C SER A 683 17.43 7.94 23.38
N ALA A 684 18.21 8.74 24.09
CA ALA A 684 18.59 10.08 23.62
C ALA A 684 19.38 10.03 22.29
N TYR A 685 20.26 9.05 22.05
CA TYR A 685 21.08 9.00 20.84
C TYR A 685 20.39 8.39 19.61
N LEU A 686 19.36 7.55 19.81
CA LEU A 686 18.56 6.95 18.74
C LEU A 686 17.32 7.78 18.40
N ILE A 687 16.76 8.50 19.38
CA ILE A 687 15.65 9.43 19.17
C ILE A 687 16.17 10.84 18.83
N ALA A 688 17.41 11.21 19.18
CA ALA A 688 18.00 12.50 18.78
C ALA A 688 17.88 12.79 17.28
N PRO A 689 18.23 11.91 16.33
CA PRO A 689 18.04 12.24 14.91
C PRO A 689 16.56 12.34 14.51
N PHE A 690 15.65 11.57 15.14
CA PHE A 690 14.20 11.66 14.91
C PHE A 690 13.60 12.96 15.47
N PHE A 691 13.93 13.34 16.71
CA PHE A 691 13.55 14.62 17.30
C PHE A 691 14.34 15.78 16.72
N MET A 692 15.52 15.59 16.16
CA MET A 692 16.27 16.64 15.46
C MET A 692 15.67 16.86 14.08
N VAL A 693 15.21 15.83 13.37
CA VAL A 693 14.43 16.00 12.13
C VAL A 693 13.06 16.59 12.43
N LEU A 694 12.33 16.11 13.45
CA LEU A 694 11.06 16.71 13.88
C LEU A 694 11.23 18.12 14.45
N ALA A 695 12.32 18.41 15.18
CA ALA A 695 12.62 19.75 15.68
C ALA A 695 13.18 20.64 14.59
N VAL A 696 13.84 20.12 13.56
CA VAL A 696 14.19 20.88 12.36
C VAL A 696 12.93 21.16 11.56
N ILE A 697 12.00 20.23 11.41
CA ILE A 697 10.69 20.46 10.78
C ILE A 697 9.88 21.47 11.60
N PHE A 698 9.80 21.31 12.92
CA PHE A 698 9.04 22.18 13.82
C PHE A 698 9.70 23.55 13.97
N ALA A 699 11.03 23.63 14.09
CA ALA A 699 11.77 24.88 14.07
C ALA A 699 11.74 25.53 12.68
N SER A 700 11.70 24.77 11.59
CA SER A 700 11.51 25.32 10.24
C SER A 700 10.10 25.85 10.06
N ILE A 701 9.08 25.19 10.61
CA ILE A 701 7.70 25.69 10.67
C ILE A 701 7.64 26.94 11.56
N LEU A 702 8.28 26.94 12.72
CA LEU A 702 8.27 28.07 13.65
C LEU A 702 9.05 29.27 13.11
N VAL A 703 10.23 29.04 12.52
CA VAL A 703 11.04 30.03 11.81
C VAL A 703 10.29 30.51 10.58
N PHE A 704 9.59 29.64 9.84
CA PHE A 704 8.69 30.04 8.77
C PHE A 704 7.55 30.92 9.28
N LEU A 705 6.92 30.59 10.41
CA LEU A 705 5.86 31.42 11.01
C LEU A 705 6.41 32.78 11.47
N ILE A 706 7.63 32.83 12.01
CA ILE A 706 8.31 34.07 12.44
C ILE A 706 8.75 34.93 11.23
N ILE A 707 9.34 34.31 10.20
CA ILE A 707 9.74 34.96 8.95
C ILE A 707 8.51 35.41 8.16
N ARG A 708 7.43 34.61 8.14
CA ARG A 708 6.15 34.97 7.54
C ARG A 708 5.50 36.16 8.24
N LYS A 709 5.57 36.22 9.57
CA LYS A 709 5.09 37.39 10.34
C LYS A 709 5.88 38.65 9.97
N ARG A 710 7.21 38.56 9.88
CA ARG A 710 8.07 39.69 9.45
C ARG A 710 7.87 40.09 7.98
N ARG A 711 7.75 39.12 7.06
CA ARG A 711 7.49 39.39 5.64
C ARG A 711 6.09 39.94 5.38
N LEU A 712 5.08 39.58 6.17
CA LEU A 712 3.74 40.19 6.09
C LEU A 712 3.75 41.66 6.54
N ASP A 713 4.60 42.01 7.50
CA ASP A 713 4.80 43.40 7.93
C ASP A 713 5.57 44.21 6.86
N GLU A 714 6.52 43.58 6.13
CA GLU A 714 7.27 44.21 5.04
C GLU A 714 6.48 44.31 3.72
N LEU A 715 5.68 43.30 3.37
CA LEU A 715 4.88 43.25 2.12
C LEU A 715 3.61 44.10 2.18
N ARG A 716 3.30 44.72 3.33
CA ARG A 716 2.21 45.70 3.46
C ARG A 716 2.49 47.02 2.73
N HIS A 717 3.72 47.23 2.23
CA HIS A 717 4.16 48.49 1.62
C HIS A 717 4.56 48.44 0.14
N THR A 718 4.35 47.33 -0.59
CA THR A 718 4.70 47.30 -2.02
C THR A 718 3.78 46.38 -2.82
N LEU A 719 2.90 46.97 -3.65
CA LEU A 719 1.98 46.28 -4.55
C LEU A 719 2.45 46.36 -6.02
N MET A 720 2.56 45.17 -6.65
CA MET A 720 2.26 44.78 -8.08
C MET A 720 3.02 45.41 -9.28
N PRO A 721 2.95 44.86 -10.54
CA PRO A 721 2.64 43.50 -11.05
C PRO A 721 3.49 43.01 -12.28
N MET A 722 3.10 41.84 -12.85
CA MET A 722 3.20 41.34 -14.25
C MET A 722 4.33 40.36 -14.65
N TYR A 723 3.95 39.22 -15.23
CA TYR A 723 4.40 38.78 -16.58
C TYR A 723 3.46 37.70 -17.20
N ASN A 724 3.20 37.87 -18.51
CA ASN A 724 2.45 36.97 -19.41
C ASN A 724 3.30 35.78 -19.86
N PHE A 725 2.67 34.67 -20.27
CA PHE A 725 3.32 33.64 -21.10
C PHE A 725 2.37 33.03 -22.15
N ASP A 726 2.99 32.67 -23.28
CA ASP A 726 2.47 32.34 -24.61
C ASP A 726 2.28 30.81 -24.79
N PRO A 727 1.23 30.29 -25.45
CA PRO A 727 0.94 28.86 -25.56
C PRO A 727 1.34 28.31 -26.94
N ALA A 728 2.56 27.79 -27.04
CA ALA A 728 2.95 26.95 -28.17
C ALA A 728 4.14 26.08 -27.75
N ASP A 729 3.84 24.83 -27.38
CA ASP A 729 4.67 23.64 -27.67
C ASP A 729 3.98 22.42 -27.04
N GLU A 730 3.02 21.87 -27.79
CA GLU A 730 2.46 20.54 -27.56
C GLU A 730 3.38 19.48 -28.17
N GLY A 731 3.66 18.41 -27.43
CA GLY A 731 4.33 17.23 -27.95
C GLY A 731 4.56 16.16 -26.90
N ASP A 732 4.03 14.96 -27.16
CA ASP A 732 4.37 13.66 -26.57
C ASP A 732 3.59 13.19 -25.31
N GLN A 733 2.32 12.86 -25.54
CA GLN A 733 1.54 11.89 -24.75
C GLN A 733 1.65 10.49 -25.40
N ASP A 734 1.85 9.44 -24.58
CA ASP A 734 1.70 7.97 -24.85
C ASP A 734 2.88 7.09 -24.40
N TRP A 735 2.96 6.78 -23.09
CA TRP A 735 4.03 5.90 -22.57
C TRP A 735 3.59 4.94 -21.45
N GLU A 736 2.39 5.10 -20.90
CA GLU A 736 1.86 4.18 -19.87
C GLU A 736 1.25 2.93 -20.52
N GLN A 737 0.70 3.09 -21.74
CA GLN A 737 0.35 1.98 -22.64
C GLN A 737 1.60 1.21 -23.07
N GLU A 738 2.75 1.84 -23.33
CA GLU A 738 3.96 1.13 -23.78
C GLU A 738 4.57 0.20 -22.70
N LEU A 739 4.27 0.42 -21.41
CA LEU A 739 4.64 -0.52 -20.33
C LEU A 739 3.64 -1.67 -20.18
N LEU A 740 2.36 -1.40 -20.37
CA LEU A 740 1.33 -2.44 -20.35
C LEU A 740 1.39 -3.28 -21.62
N GLU A 741 1.58 -2.66 -22.77
CA GLU A 741 1.86 -3.26 -24.08
C GLU A 741 3.19 -3.97 -24.09
N SER A 742 4.28 -3.42 -23.53
CA SER A 742 5.53 -4.20 -23.47
C SER A 742 5.48 -5.34 -22.44
N VAL A 743 4.55 -5.36 -21.49
CA VAL A 743 4.25 -6.54 -20.66
C VAL A 743 3.26 -7.48 -21.37
N GLN A 744 2.33 -6.96 -22.18
CA GLN A 744 1.31 -7.70 -22.94
C GLN A 744 1.85 -8.37 -24.21
N GLU A 745 2.70 -7.70 -25.00
CA GLU A 745 3.42 -8.24 -26.16
C GLU A 745 4.42 -9.33 -25.76
N ARG A 746 4.85 -9.35 -24.50
CA ARG A 746 5.84 -10.31 -23.96
C ARG A 746 5.22 -11.60 -23.41
N MET A 747 3.91 -11.85 -23.58
CA MET A 747 3.21 -13.06 -23.13
C MET A 747 2.35 -13.67 -24.27
N PRO A 748 2.56 -14.94 -24.68
CA PRO A 748 1.92 -15.51 -25.88
C PRO A 748 0.46 -15.97 -25.68
N TYR A 749 -0.31 -15.36 -24.77
CA TYR A 749 -1.71 -15.74 -24.52
C TYR A 749 -2.59 -14.49 -24.31
N GLN A 750 -2.95 -13.84 -25.40
CA GLN A 750 -4.20 -13.08 -25.48
C GLN A 750 -5.01 -13.58 -26.68
N HIS A 751 -6.09 -14.27 -26.38
CA HIS A 751 -7.25 -14.28 -27.25
C HIS A 751 -8.38 -13.55 -26.56
N GLN A 752 -8.95 -12.61 -27.32
CA GLN A 752 -10.19 -11.87 -27.06
C GLN A 752 -10.08 -10.68 -26.11
N LEU A 753 -9.69 -9.51 -26.67
CA LEU A 753 -10.48 -8.27 -26.58
C LEU A 753 -10.01 -7.14 -27.52
N ASN A 754 -9.05 -7.37 -28.43
CA ASN A 754 -8.81 -6.47 -29.56
C ASN A 754 -9.78 -6.78 -30.72
N ILE A 755 -10.99 -6.22 -30.67
CA ILE A 755 -11.73 -5.93 -31.89
C ILE A 755 -11.46 -4.47 -32.20
N LYS A 756 -10.47 -4.21 -33.07
CA LYS A 756 -10.37 -2.94 -33.81
C LYS A 756 -11.73 -2.71 -34.46
N VAL A 757 -12.43 -1.68 -34.00
CA VAL A 757 -13.61 -1.16 -34.69
C VAL A 757 -13.05 -0.14 -35.66
N GLU A 758 -12.96 -0.50 -36.94
CA GLU A 758 -12.96 0.48 -38.03
C GLU A 758 -14.32 1.19 -37.97
N ILE A 759 -14.31 2.48 -37.66
CA ILE A 759 -15.33 3.45 -38.07
C ILE A 759 -14.63 4.46 -38.96
#